data_AF-A0A3M2CGH8-F1
#
_entry.id   AF-A0A3M2CGH8-F1
#
_cell.length_a   1.000
_cell.length_b   1.000
_cell.length_c   1.000
_cell.angle_alpha   90.00
_cell.angle_beta   90.00
_cell.angle_gamma   90.00
#
_symmetry.space_group_name_H-M   'P 1'
#
loop_
_entity.id
_entity.type
_entity.pdbx_description
1 polymer ?
#
loop_
_entity_poly.entity_id
_entity_poly.type
_entity_poly.pdbx_seq_one_letter_code
_entity_poly.pdbx_strand_id
1 'polypeptide(L)'
;MMGRTDDVVNTLGNCGRKIGVWLAVSALILSLSGCAKQRAELSIKKAKANIEQAREWKADTFDESKGALKAAEDALKAAEQSLAGGQASAALASAGDAVKQSKQAIDSARTRYADRIREEARKAVQVARINDGDKENPELFKKAEASLQVAEEKYNKQKYEDCITASKQTIDAVDQLLAHLKNTAVNKLDELKGLVKELEKQEAEKYQPQAIVKAKENVENIEKKINVDRDYKQAIILAGSAITAAQDGIVETKKSKANLEMRNIESKIAEARADEAAIYTPDRLAAAETAYQELMANYLNNQFDTVLNLVPQLKQQVEELVTVTRIEATKDKIATVEKSIKTLKDEDVQVHLPGRVEVMEKLLEEARSYFNNNDFDTAKEKASEGLIENDRIIVAFDNLTQKTIEDAEFAVGTARQTLEKVESFFVTKPLPNVADQRIEVRRQAETTNLNAQRDSANRLLRDAKEDRSRRQFKNAIGRARQAQQIADAVTNRTFRIVAEHALLAIQDEVSELERQGARQYASRPLSQVQALVEETQRLLNEDKNRQAAEVTAKARAYVESVKQLLAQRAIEEKKRTEELLRRIEGTAPAPGIITVKHESPGGGSGNNKEAMAEMAADELHPTPLVVAQAPAGAAIGTRPEPVASDAGRNVEPATGSGPFEVGTPAASQVGGDSPDALSSENSAEAIRQRVESMLADEQRLFDIRKYQPNAIRQAREKLQESANALVAQEYLKALQAAEEAQRILLKAEQNAARAATKENLDAAADKINLAEAAGAIMFAPAQLTEAIRLYHQAEKLLARGEYLKARDVSAQALTAAEDARLYNVNKARDLASLSTRYGGWKASHPYLVEAEQKAAVAEELLDNPQTAAEGQELAKEAVKMAQMALDHARDYTFQERLDNIYRALNQALRAGANYFNVEEVKRLIAEINAARSEYCTRNFDAVEMRLKDIEAGLARVIETTPLVLEQNLKDNTARLNALIEAGAEDYMAQEVDDVKTLMNRSVVDFRKRDYASSYTNLKEAIALTNRIEERLQEQVYFDSVTELFAQLDKAFHDFEGVISYNPTFLKKLVTTPHGRPAAINLTAGRATPNDFKDTVKDIYLRAIHLKPPKTQQATHEQVVLAIKYAYTAAENFQKLYLLDQVSNQDAYEIIDTAYEQIRKARELRAEVQLKLIDPQARTKVVRAEKIVNF
;
A
#
# COMPACT_ATOMS: atom_id res chain seq x y z
N MET A 1 29.15 89.03 -28.55
CA MET A 1 30.40 89.51 -29.18
C MET A 1 30.47 88.94 -30.59
N MET A 2 30.94 89.71 -31.58
CA MET A 2 31.47 89.35 -32.93
C MET A 2 30.90 88.10 -33.66
N GLY A 3 30.42 88.15 -34.91
CA GLY A 3 30.25 89.24 -35.89
C GLY A 3 29.81 88.71 -37.29
N ARG A 4 29.41 89.62 -38.19
CA ARG A 4 29.41 89.63 -39.70
C ARG A 4 29.58 88.29 -40.51
N THR A 5 28.97 88.06 -41.67
CA THR A 5 28.45 88.93 -42.77
C THR A 5 27.63 88.12 -43.81
N ASP A 6 26.68 88.77 -44.51
CA ASP A 6 26.22 88.59 -45.93
C ASP A 6 25.67 87.20 -46.41
N ASP A 7 24.76 87.04 -47.38
CA ASP A 7 23.91 87.99 -48.14
C ASP A 7 22.62 87.31 -48.71
N VAL A 8 21.49 87.99 -48.54
CA VAL A 8 20.50 88.45 -49.55
C VAL A 8 20.00 87.53 -50.71
N VAL A 9 18.75 87.05 -50.54
CA VAL A 9 17.56 87.19 -51.44
C VAL A 9 17.64 86.79 -52.93
N ASN A 10 16.76 85.87 -53.37
CA ASN A 10 15.67 86.27 -54.30
C ASN A 10 14.45 85.34 -54.39
N THR A 11 13.32 85.96 -54.73
CA THR A 11 11.95 85.41 -54.69
C THR A 11 11.21 85.59 -56.02
N LEU A 12 10.16 84.79 -56.23
CA LEU A 12 9.01 85.03 -57.15
C LEU A 12 9.29 85.07 -58.67
N GLY A 13 8.32 84.63 -59.49
CA GLY A 13 8.41 84.84 -60.94
C GLY A 13 7.51 83.98 -61.83
N ASN A 14 6.23 84.30 -61.84
CA ASN A 14 5.12 83.70 -62.58
C ASN A 14 5.24 83.70 -64.14
N CYS A 15 4.28 83.05 -64.80
CA CYS A 15 3.87 83.20 -66.22
C CYS A 15 4.75 82.62 -67.35
N GLY A 16 4.10 82.06 -68.37
CA GLY A 16 4.72 81.61 -69.63
C GLY A 16 3.95 82.11 -70.87
N ARG A 17 4.49 81.91 -72.08
CA ARG A 17 3.75 82.08 -73.34
C ARG A 17 4.41 81.35 -74.53
N LYS A 18 3.58 80.94 -75.50
CA LYS A 18 4.00 80.38 -76.81
C LYS A 18 4.56 81.48 -77.73
N ILE A 19 5.56 81.16 -78.56
CA ILE A 19 5.80 81.77 -79.89
C ILE A 19 6.28 80.65 -80.85
N GLY A 20 5.89 80.72 -82.13
CA GLY A 20 6.31 79.80 -83.21
C GLY A 20 7.14 80.51 -84.30
N VAL A 21 6.94 80.14 -85.58
CA VAL A 21 7.63 80.68 -86.80
C VAL A 21 9.03 80.07 -87.03
N TRP A 22 9.57 79.84 -88.25
CA TRP A 22 9.08 79.34 -89.56
C TRP A 22 10.35 79.08 -90.43
N LEU A 23 10.20 78.51 -91.64
CA LEU A 23 11.13 78.31 -92.79
C LEU A 23 12.46 79.14 -92.90
N ALA A 24 13.49 78.82 -93.72
CA ALA A 24 13.88 77.63 -94.53
C ALA A 24 15.23 77.85 -95.28
N VAL A 25 15.90 76.74 -95.64
CA VAL A 25 16.62 76.45 -96.92
C VAL A 25 17.81 77.32 -97.39
N SER A 26 18.96 76.63 -97.54
CA SER A 26 20.08 76.78 -98.53
C SER A 26 21.46 76.96 -97.89
N ALA A 27 22.58 76.37 -98.31
CA ALA A 27 22.97 75.14 -99.02
C ALA A 27 24.42 75.35 -99.52
N LEU A 28 25.41 74.58 -99.04
CA LEU A 28 26.52 74.08 -99.86
C LEU A 28 27.27 72.94 -99.14
N ILE A 29 28.06 72.18 -99.89
CA ILE A 29 28.47 70.79 -99.62
C ILE A 29 29.98 70.72 -99.30
N LEU A 30 30.39 69.90 -98.30
CA LEU A 30 31.61 69.05 -98.25
C LEU A 30 32.00 68.61 -96.80
N SER A 31 31.29 67.63 -96.18
CA SER A 31 31.73 66.98 -94.91
C SER A 31 30.96 65.71 -94.48
N LEU A 32 30.29 65.00 -95.40
CA LEU A 32 29.14 64.15 -95.04
C LEU A 32 29.42 62.72 -94.48
N SER A 33 30.63 62.16 -94.59
CA SER A 33 30.90 60.78 -94.13
C SER A 33 31.26 60.67 -92.65
N GLY A 34 32.09 61.59 -92.12
CA GLY A 34 32.51 61.57 -90.72
C GLY A 34 31.36 61.81 -89.72
N CYS A 35 30.42 62.70 -90.06
CA CYS A 35 29.27 63.00 -89.20
C CYS A 35 28.27 61.85 -89.06
N ALA A 36 28.17 60.94 -90.03
CA ALA A 36 27.21 59.84 -89.98
C ALA A 36 27.58 58.80 -88.90
N LYS A 37 28.85 58.39 -88.85
CA LYS A 37 29.34 57.37 -87.90
C LYS A 37 29.21 57.84 -86.44
N GLN A 38 29.67 59.06 -86.14
CA GLN A 38 29.58 59.61 -84.78
C GLN A 38 28.12 59.79 -84.31
N ARG A 39 27.20 60.18 -85.21
CA ARG A 39 25.76 60.27 -84.90
C ARG A 39 25.12 58.90 -84.70
N ALA A 40 25.57 57.87 -85.42
CA ALA A 40 25.11 56.50 -85.24
C ALA A 40 25.55 55.96 -83.86
N GLU A 41 26.83 56.13 -83.49
CA GLU A 41 27.36 55.73 -82.17
C GLU A 41 26.62 56.42 -81.00
N LEU A 42 26.36 57.73 -81.10
CA LEU A 42 25.56 58.47 -80.11
C LEU A 42 24.12 57.91 -80.00
N SER A 43 23.50 57.61 -81.15
CA SER A 43 22.14 57.05 -81.21
C SER A 43 22.08 55.62 -80.66
N ILE A 44 23.08 54.78 -80.95
CA ILE A 44 23.23 53.43 -80.37
C ILE A 44 23.37 53.51 -78.85
N LYS A 45 24.21 54.42 -78.33
CA LYS A 45 24.37 54.63 -76.87
C LYS A 45 23.04 55.06 -76.22
N LYS A 46 22.28 55.94 -76.89
CA LYS A 46 20.97 56.39 -76.42
C LYS A 46 19.91 55.27 -76.49
N ALA A 47 19.89 54.46 -77.54
CA ALA A 47 19.01 53.31 -77.65
C ALA A 47 19.28 52.27 -76.57
N LYS A 48 20.56 52.00 -76.25
CA LYS A 48 20.94 51.12 -75.12
C LYS A 48 20.41 51.62 -73.79
N ALA A 49 20.65 52.90 -73.46
CA ALA A 49 20.13 53.50 -72.23
C ALA A 49 18.60 53.46 -72.15
N ASN A 50 17.91 53.70 -73.27
CA ASN A 50 16.45 53.58 -73.32
C ASN A 50 15.96 52.14 -73.13
N ILE A 51 16.62 51.14 -73.74
CA ILE A 51 16.26 49.71 -73.60
C ILE A 51 16.51 49.24 -72.17
N GLU A 52 17.59 49.69 -71.54
CA GLU A 52 17.91 49.43 -70.14
C GLU A 52 16.85 50.04 -69.19
N GLN A 53 16.46 51.30 -69.40
CA GLN A 53 15.36 51.94 -68.66
C GLN A 53 14.01 51.23 -68.88
N ALA A 54 13.70 50.81 -70.11
CA ALA A 54 12.50 50.04 -70.42
C ALA A 54 12.48 48.69 -69.68
N ARG A 55 13.64 48.01 -69.58
CA ARG A 55 13.80 46.77 -68.80
C ARG A 55 13.70 47.02 -67.30
N GLU A 56 14.25 48.11 -66.76
CA GLU A 56 14.06 48.49 -65.35
C GLU A 56 12.57 48.67 -65.01
N TRP A 57 11.81 49.25 -65.95
CA TRP A 57 10.36 49.42 -65.84
C TRP A 57 9.55 48.18 -66.27
N LYS A 58 10.21 47.03 -66.46
CA LYS A 58 9.62 45.74 -66.85
C LYS A 58 8.71 45.82 -68.08
N ALA A 59 9.12 46.58 -69.10
CA ALA A 59 8.39 46.76 -70.36
C ALA A 59 8.18 45.44 -71.16
N ASP A 60 8.92 44.38 -70.82
CA ASP A 60 8.77 43.01 -71.28
C ASP A 60 7.55 42.28 -70.68
N THR A 61 7.07 42.73 -69.51
CA THR A 61 5.95 42.13 -68.76
C THR A 61 4.57 42.70 -69.12
N PHE A 62 4.50 43.79 -69.89
CA PHE A 62 3.25 44.41 -70.34
C PHE A 62 3.08 44.25 -71.86
N ASP A 63 1.91 43.77 -72.28
CA ASP A 63 1.63 43.49 -73.70
C ASP A 63 1.71 44.77 -74.56
N GLU A 64 1.38 45.94 -74.00
CA GLU A 64 1.40 47.23 -74.70
C GLU A 64 2.81 47.77 -74.99
N SER A 65 3.85 47.25 -74.34
CA SER A 65 5.25 47.69 -74.50
C SER A 65 6.19 46.59 -75.01
N LYS A 66 5.88 45.31 -74.78
CA LYS A 66 6.73 44.17 -75.13
C LYS A 66 7.09 44.09 -76.62
N GLY A 67 6.13 44.39 -77.50
CA GLY A 67 6.36 44.43 -78.94
C GLY A 67 7.33 45.54 -79.37
N ALA A 68 7.20 46.74 -78.80
CA ALA A 68 8.08 47.87 -79.08
C ALA A 68 9.49 47.66 -78.50
N LEU A 69 9.60 47.03 -77.32
CA LEU A 69 10.89 46.67 -76.71
C LEU A 69 11.66 45.70 -77.62
N LYS A 70 11.00 44.62 -78.08
CA LYS A 70 11.62 43.65 -78.98
C LYS A 70 12.04 44.29 -80.31
N ALA A 71 11.18 45.11 -80.91
CA ALA A 71 11.51 45.85 -82.12
C ALA A 71 12.70 46.81 -81.92
N ALA A 72 12.87 47.38 -80.73
CA ALA A 72 14.02 48.21 -80.39
C ALA A 72 15.32 47.42 -80.25
N GLU A 73 15.26 46.23 -79.65
CA GLU A 73 16.40 45.31 -79.50
C GLU A 73 16.85 44.77 -80.86
N ASP A 74 15.92 44.37 -81.72
CA ASP A 74 16.19 43.93 -83.09
C ASP A 74 16.79 45.06 -83.95
N ALA A 75 16.24 46.29 -83.85
CA ALA A 75 16.79 47.47 -84.53
C ALA A 75 18.17 47.89 -84.00
N LEU A 76 18.41 47.79 -82.68
CA LEU A 76 19.73 48.04 -82.08
C LEU A 76 20.77 47.07 -82.64
N LYS A 77 20.44 45.78 -82.68
CA LYS A 77 21.32 44.73 -83.21
C LYS A 77 21.65 44.96 -84.69
N ALA A 78 20.66 45.35 -85.50
CA ALA A 78 20.86 45.73 -86.89
C ALA A 78 21.76 46.97 -87.05
N ALA A 79 21.62 47.96 -86.16
CA ALA A 79 22.45 49.16 -86.14
C ALA A 79 23.93 48.85 -85.82
N GLU A 80 24.18 48.00 -84.81
CA GLU A 80 25.52 47.56 -84.44
C GLU A 80 26.20 46.75 -85.54
N GLN A 81 25.47 45.82 -86.17
CA GLN A 81 25.96 45.04 -87.32
C GLN A 81 26.30 45.95 -88.52
N SER A 82 25.45 46.92 -88.83
CA SER A 82 25.68 47.89 -89.90
C SER A 82 26.88 48.81 -89.62
N LEU A 83 27.09 49.20 -88.36
CA LEU A 83 28.23 50.01 -87.93
C LEU A 83 29.54 49.23 -88.07
N ALA A 84 29.56 47.96 -87.66
CA ALA A 84 30.69 47.05 -87.81
C ALA A 84 31.03 46.76 -89.28
N GLY A 85 30.01 46.64 -90.13
CA GLY A 85 30.16 46.47 -91.59
C GLY A 85 30.53 47.74 -92.36
N GLY A 86 30.84 48.86 -91.69
CA GLY A 86 31.23 50.12 -92.32
C GLY A 86 30.09 50.92 -92.96
N GLN A 87 28.84 50.46 -92.88
CA GLN A 87 27.67 51.08 -93.49
C GLN A 87 27.06 52.16 -92.59
N ALA A 88 27.80 53.25 -92.38
CA ALA A 88 27.46 54.29 -91.39
C ALA A 88 26.08 54.96 -91.59
N SER A 89 25.56 55.03 -92.82
CA SER A 89 24.20 55.54 -93.11
C SER A 89 23.10 54.57 -92.69
N ALA A 90 23.26 53.27 -92.98
CA ALA A 90 22.34 52.22 -92.53
C ALA A 90 22.36 52.09 -91.00
N ALA A 91 23.55 52.13 -90.40
CA ALA A 91 23.73 52.13 -88.94
C ALA A 91 23.00 53.30 -88.28
N LEU A 92 23.07 54.51 -88.85
CA LEU A 92 22.35 55.68 -88.34
C LEU A 92 20.82 55.52 -88.44
N ALA A 93 20.31 54.93 -89.52
CA ALA A 93 18.88 54.68 -89.71
C ALA A 93 18.36 53.67 -88.68
N SER A 94 18.97 52.48 -88.60
CA SER A 94 18.59 51.45 -87.63
C SER A 94 18.78 51.92 -86.17
N ALA A 95 19.79 52.74 -85.89
CA ALA A 95 19.95 53.34 -84.55
C ALA A 95 18.85 54.37 -84.25
N GLY A 96 18.40 55.14 -85.24
CA GLY A 96 17.26 56.04 -85.13
C GLY A 96 15.96 55.29 -84.84
N ASP A 97 15.73 54.18 -85.54
CA ASP A 97 14.58 53.28 -85.28
C ASP A 97 14.69 52.62 -83.90
N ALA A 98 15.88 52.19 -83.47
CA ALA A 98 16.10 51.65 -82.13
C ALA A 98 15.81 52.69 -81.04
N VAL A 99 16.22 53.96 -81.20
CA VAL A 99 15.87 55.06 -80.29
C VAL A 99 14.37 55.33 -80.28
N LYS A 100 13.70 55.26 -81.44
CA LYS A 100 12.25 55.48 -81.57
C LYS A 100 11.44 54.37 -80.90
N GLN A 101 11.73 53.11 -81.22
CA GLN A 101 11.05 51.93 -80.69
C GLN A 101 11.29 51.77 -79.18
N SER A 102 12.53 51.99 -78.71
CA SER A 102 12.85 51.94 -77.28
C SER A 102 12.13 53.05 -76.51
N LYS A 103 12.05 54.27 -77.06
CA LYS A 103 11.27 55.35 -76.45
C LYS A 103 9.78 55.02 -76.43
N GLN A 104 9.23 54.45 -77.50
CA GLN A 104 7.85 53.99 -77.54
C GLN A 104 7.58 52.88 -76.49
N ALA A 105 8.53 51.96 -76.28
CA ALA A 105 8.45 50.94 -75.23
C ALA A 105 8.46 51.55 -73.81
N ILE A 106 9.33 52.54 -73.54
CA ILE A 106 9.32 53.32 -72.29
C ILE A 106 7.98 54.02 -72.11
N ASP A 107 7.53 54.77 -73.11
CA ASP A 107 6.32 55.59 -73.03
C ASP A 107 5.06 54.73 -72.82
N SER A 108 4.97 53.54 -73.44
CA SER A 108 3.92 52.52 -73.18
C SER A 108 4.02 51.89 -71.78
N ALA A 109 5.22 51.52 -71.32
CA ALA A 109 5.41 50.84 -70.04
C ALA A 109 5.26 51.79 -68.83
N ARG A 110 5.60 53.08 -68.99
CA ARG A 110 5.68 54.08 -67.91
C ARG A 110 4.45 54.07 -67.02
N THR A 111 3.26 54.14 -67.60
CA THR A 111 1.99 54.23 -66.86
C THR A 111 1.69 52.94 -66.09
N ARG A 112 1.86 51.76 -66.73
CA ARG A 112 1.62 50.45 -66.11
C ARG A 112 2.61 50.17 -64.98
N TYR A 113 3.89 50.50 -65.17
CA TYR A 113 4.91 50.35 -64.15
C TYR A 113 4.69 51.29 -62.96
N ALA A 114 4.37 52.57 -63.22
CA ALA A 114 4.04 53.52 -62.16
C ALA A 114 2.82 53.09 -61.35
N ASP A 115 1.77 52.57 -62.00
CA ASP A 115 0.58 52.04 -61.32
C ASP A 115 0.94 50.84 -60.43
N ARG A 116 1.72 49.87 -60.97
CA ARG A 116 2.14 48.68 -60.21
C ARG A 116 3.00 49.04 -58.99
N ILE A 117 4.03 49.87 -59.16
CA ILE A 117 4.92 50.28 -58.06
C ILE A 117 4.17 51.14 -57.03
N ARG A 118 3.17 51.93 -57.44
CA ARG A 118 2.27 52.65 -56.53
C ARG A 118 1.40 51.69 -55.71
N GLU A 119 0.83 50.65 -56.32
CA GLU A 119 0.08 49.62 -55.58
C GLU A 119 0.99 48.78 -54.66
N GLU A 120 2.23 48.51 -55.06
CA GLU A 120 3.26 47.91 -54.18
C GLU A 120 3.55 48.83 -52.96
N ALA A 121 3.67 50.15 -53.16
CA ALA A 121 3.86 51.13 -52.08
C ALA A 121 2.63 51.26 -51.15
N ARG A 122 1.40 51.23 -51.69
CA ARG A 122 0.17 51.16 -50.90
C ARG A 122 0.14 49.93 -50.00
N LYS A 123 0.46 48.76 -50.56
CA LYS A 123 0.56 47.49 -49.81
C LYS A 123 1.66 47.54 -48.75
N ALA A 124 2.81 48.17 -49.05
CA ALA A 124 3.87 48.37 -48.06
C ALA A 124 3.38 49.19 -46.85
N VAL A 125 2.72 50.33 -47.06
CA VAL A 125 2.15 51.13 -45.96
C VAL A 125 1.04 50.37 -45.22
N GLN A 126 0.26 49.51 -45.90
CA GLN A 126 -0.71 48.64 -45.23
C GLN A 126 -0.03 47.57 -44.35
N VAL A 127 1.07 46.96 -44.80
CA VAL A 127 1.90 46.05 -43.99
C VAL A 127 2.51 46.80 -42.79
N ALA A 128 2.96 48.04 -42.98
CA ALA A 128 3.43 48.88 -41.87
C ALA A 128 2.33 49.13 -40.84
N ARG A 129 1.09 49.39 -41.26
CA ARG A 129 -0.07 49.56 -40.35
C ARG A 129 -0.43 48.28 -39.59
N ILE A 130 -0.36 47.11 -40.22
CA ILE A 130 -0.60 45.81 -39.55
C ILE A 130 0.43 45.58 -38.42
N ASN A 131 1.66 46.09 -38.58
CA ASN A 131 2.73 45.96 -37.60
C ASN A 131 2.79 47.13 -36.57
N ASP A 132 1.74 47.96 -36.44
CA ASP A 132 1.74 49.22 -35.65
C ASP A 132 2.94 50.15 -35.95
N GLY A 133 3.27 50.33 -37.23
CA GLY A 133 4.42 51.14 -37.64
C GLY A 133 4.41 52.58 -37.10
N ASP A 134 3.22 53.13 -36.82
CA ASP A 134 2.99 54.43 -36.19
C ASP A 134 3.52 54.51 -34.75
N LYS A 135 3.59 53.37 -34.04
CA LYS A 135 4.12 53.26 -32.66
C LYS A 135 5.59 52.86 -32.64
N GLU A 136 6.02 51.99 -33.56
CA GLU A 136 7.39 51.47 -33.60
C GLU A 136 8.42 52.54 -33.95
N ASN A 137 8.15 53.35 -35.00
CA ASN A 137 8.93 54.55 -35.29
C ASN A 137 8.02 55.57 -36.02
N PRO A 138 7.42 56.51 -35.26
CA PRO A 138 6.46 57.48 -35.79
C PRO A 138 7.03 58.37 -36.90
N GLU A 139 8.33 58.63 -36.92
CA GLU A 139 8.97 59.51 -37.91
C GLU A 139 9.09 58.82 -39.27
N LEU A 140 9.60 57.59 -39.31
CA LEU A 140 9.69 56.80 -40.54
C LEU A 140 8.30 56.44 -41.08
N PHE A 141 7.32 56.16 -40.21
CA PHE A 141 5.95 55.90 -40.62
C PHE A 141 5.29 57.12 -41.26
N LYS A 142 5.37 58.30 -40.61
CA LYS A 142 4.89 59.57 -41.21
C LYS A 142 5.60 59.92 -42.51
N LYS A 143 6.90 59.65 -42.60
CA LYS A 143 7.68 59.81 -43.84
C LYS A 143 7.17 58.91 -44.96
N ALA A 144 6.88 57.64 -44.67
CA ALA A 144 6.30 56.72 -45.64
C ALA A 144 4.90 57.16 -46.10
N GLU A 145 4.00 57.57 -45.20
CA GLU A 145 2.68 58.07 -45.55
C GLU A 145 2.75 59.37 -46.39
N ALA A 146 3.64 60.30 -46.04
CA ALA A 146 3.85 61.53 -46.81
C ALA A 146 4.42 61.23 -48.21
N SER A 147 5.39 60.31 -48.32
CA SER A 147 5.92 59.87 -49.62
C SER A 147 4.86 59.17 -50.48
N LEU A 148 3.96 58.40 -49.86
CA LEU A 148 2.83 57.77 -50.57
C LEU A 148 1.84 58.82 -51.08
N GLN A 149 1.49 59.81 -50.25
CA GLN A 149 0.61 60.92 -50.65
C GLN A 149 1.20 61.71 -51.83
N VAL A 150 2.51 61.99 -51.81
CA VAL A 150 3.21 62.58 -52.95
C VAL A 150 3.14 61.67 -54.18
N ALA A 151 3.36 60.36 -54.05
CA ALA A 151 3.26 59.43 -55.16
C ALA A 151 1.87 59.41 -55.82
N GLU A 152 0.79 59.42 -55.03
CA GLU A 152 -0.59 59.50 -55.51
C GLU A 152 -0.88 60.83 -56.21
N GLU A 153 -0.45 61.95 -55.64
CA GLU A 153 -0.62 63.28 -56.26
C GLU A 153 0.11 63.37 -57.60
N LYS A 154 1.33 62.83 -57.69
CA LYS A 154 2.13 62.78 -58.92
C LYS A 154 1.47 61.88 -59.98
N TYR A 155 0.92 60.73 -59.58
CA TYR A 155 0.18 59.83 -60.47
C TYR A 155 -1.04 60.54 -61.09
N ASN A 156 -1.85 61.19 -60.26
CA ASN A 156 -3.05 61.92 -60.68
C ASN A 156 -2.71 63.10 -61.61
N LYS A 157 -1.53 63.72 -61.43
CA LYS A 157 -0.98 64.77 -62.30
C LYS A 157 -0.24 64.23 -63.53
N GLN A 158 -0.33 62.93 -63.83
CA GLN A 158 0.35 62.22 -64.94
C GLN A 158 1.89 62.34 -64.92
N LYS A 159 2.48 62.64 -63.75
CA LYS A 159 3.92 62.71 -63.53
C LYS A 159 4.45 61.35 -63.07
N TYR A 160 4.39 60.37 -63.96
CA TYR A 160 4.65 58.97 -63.61
C TYR A 160 6.10 58.69 -63.15
N GLU A 161 7.11 59.41 -63.65
CA GLU A 161 8.51 59.25 -63.19
C GLU A 161 8.72 59.74 -61.75
N ASP A 162 8.14 60.90 -61.41
CA ASP A 162 8.08 61.40 -60.03
C ASP A 162 7.32 60.41 -59.12
N CYS A 163 6.23 59.84 -59.61
CA CYS A 163 5.41 58.85 -58.90
C CYS A 163 6.20 57.56 -58.59
N ILE A 164 6.91 56.99 -59.57
CA ILE A 164 7.79 55.83 -59.40
C ILE A 164 8.84 56.13 -58.32
N THR A 165 9.45 57.30 -58.37
CA THR A 165 10.50 57.72 -57.41
C THR A 165 9.94 57.82 -55.98
N ALA A 166 8.82 58.52 -55.79
CA ALA A 166 8.18 58.65 -54.48
C ALA A 166 7.62 57.32 -53.94
N SER A 167 7.14 56.43 -54.82
CA SER A 167 6.68 55.09 -54.44
C SER A 167 7.83 54.19 -54.00
N LYS A 168 8.98 54.21 -54.71
CA LYS A 168 10.22 53.54 -54.25
C LYS A 168 10.65 54.04 -52.87
N GLN A 169 10.70 55.38 -52.68
CA GLN A 169 11.01 55.98 -51.37
C GLN A 169 10.05 55.57 -50.25
N THR A 170 8.77 55.36 -50.55
CA THR A 170 7.77 54.83 -49.61
C THR A 170 8.11 53.40 -49.20
N ILE A 171 8.42 52.53 -50.17
CA ILE A 171 8.79 51.13 -49.93
C ILE A 171 10.07 51.05 -49.10
N ASP A 172 11.12 51.79 -49.49
CA ASP A 172 12.40 51.83 -48.76
C ASP A 172 12.21 52.32 -47.31
N ALA A 173 11.35 53.33 -47.07
CA ALA A 173 11.04 53.82 -45.74
C ALA A 173 10.29 52.79 -44.89
N VAL A 174 9.36 52.02 -45.48
CA VAL A 174 8.65 50.92 -44.80
C VAL A 174 9.58 49.74 -44.50
N ASP A 175 10.47 49.37 -45.41
CA ASP A 175 11.40 48.27 -45.17
C ASP A 175 12.45 48.65 -44.11
N GLN A 176 12.88 49.93 -44.05
CA GLN A 176 13.69 50.46 -42.93
C GLN A 176 12.91 50.46 -41.61
N LEU A 177 11.65 50.88 -41.62
CA LEU A 177 10.76 50.90 -40.45
C LEU A 177 10.62 49.50 -39.82
N LEU A 178 10.39 48.48 -40.65
CA LEU A 178 10.06 47.12 -40.19
C LEU A 178 11.28 46.21 -40.02
N ALA A 179 12.49 46.65 -40.39
CA ALA A 179 13.71 45.84 -40.32
C ALA A 179 13.97 45.26 -38.91
N HIS A 180 13.76 46.07 -37.86
CA HIS A 180 13.94 45.65 -36.47
C HIS A 180 12.96 44.52 -36.08
N LEU A 181 11.67 44.69 -36.38
CA LEU A 181 10.66 43.68 -36.10
C LEU A 181 10.91 42.38 -36.87
N LYS A 182 11.25 42.48 -38.16
CA LYS A 182 11.59 41.31 -38.98
C LYS A 182 12.77 40.52 -38.40
N ASN A 183 13.85 41.20 -38.04
CA ASN A 183 15.04 40.55 -37.46
C ASN A 183 14.72 39.92 -36.10
N THR A 184 13.91 40.59 -35.27
CA THR A 184 13.46 40.06 -33.97
C THR A 184 12.60 38.80 -34.13
N ALA A 185 11.68 38.81 -35.10
CA ALA A 185 10.84 37.66 -35.41
C ALA A 185 11.66 36.45 -35.91
N VAL A 186 12.63 36.68 -36.79
CA VAL A 186 13.54 35.62 -37.30
C VAL A 186 14.39 35.04 -36.17
N ASN A 187 15.00 35.88 -35.33
CA ASN A 187 15.83 35.42 -34.22
C ASN A 187 15.01 34.54 -33.23
N LYS A 188 13.76 34.91 -32.94
CA LYS A 188 12.87 34.11 -32.09
C LYS A 188 12.39 32.81 -32.74
N LEU A 189 12.21 32.80 -34.06
CA LEU A 189 11.92 31.57 -34.79
C LEU A 189 13.10 30.60 -34.73
N ASP A 190 14.35 31.10 -34.85
CA ASP A 190 15.55 30.27 -34.76
C ASP A 190 15.79 29.76 -33.32
N GLU A 191 15.49 30.58 -32.30
CA GLU A 191 15.43 30.18 -30.88
C GLU A 191 14.43 29.01 -30.68
N LEU A 192 13.20 29.12 -31.21
CA LEU A 192 12.19 28.06 -31.15
C LEU A 192 12.65 26.78 -31.87
N LYS A 193 13.26 26.90 -33.06
CA LYS A 193 13.83 25.75 -33.78
C LYS A 193 14.96 25.08 -33.00
N GLY A 194 15.73 25.83 -32.22
CA GLY A 194 16.71 25.29 -31.27
C GLY A 194 16.04 24.44 -30.18
N LEU A 195 14.94 24.93 -29.61
CA LEU A 195 14.17 24.22 -28.58
C LEU A 195 13.47 22.96 -29.13
N VAL A 196 12.99 22.98 -30.38
CA VAL A 196 12.46 21.77 -31.06
C VAL A 196 13.54 20.67 -31.16
N LYS A 197 14.77 21.03 -31.51
CA LYS A 197 15.89 20.06 -31.54
C LYS A 197 16.26 19.52 -30.15
N GLU A 198 16.15 20.34 -29.11
CA GLU A 198 16.37 19.85 -27.74
C GLU A 198 15.21 18.94 -27.29
N LEU A 199 13.95 19.22 -27.65
CA LEU A 199 12.82 18.29 -27.46
C LEU A 199 13.07 16.94 -28.14
N GLU A 200 13.55 16.95 -29.38
CA GLU A 200 13.94 15.72 -30.12
C GLU A 200 15.04 14.95 -29.38
N LYS A 201 16.11 15.64 -28.96
CA LYS A 201 17.24 15.07 -28.21
C LYS A 201 16.84 14.51 -26.84
N GLN A 202 15.84 15.08 -26.18
CA GLN A 202 15.29 14.59 -24.92
C GLN A 202 14.23 13.48 -25.12
N GLU A 203 14.05 12.99 -26.35
CA GLU A 203 13.10 11.94 -26.73
C GLU A 203 11.63 12.32 -26.45
N ALA A 204 11.27 13.60 -26.63
CA ALA A 204 9.91 14.08 -26.40
C ALA A 204 8.85 13.34 -27.24
N GLU A 205 9.20 12.75 -28.38
CA GLU A 205 8.28 11.91 -29.18
C GLU A 205 7.78 10.68 -28.39
N LYS A 206 8.57 10.16 -27.44
CA LYS A 206 8.22 9.02 -26.59
C LYS A 206 7.57 9.45 -25.27
N TYR A 207 8.07 10.52 -24.64
CA TYR A 207 7.68 10.91 -23.28
C TYR A 207 6.68 12.07 -23.21
N GLN A 208 6.57 12.91 -24.24
CA GLN A 208 5.64 14.05 -24.31
C GLN A 208 5.29 14.45 -25.77
N PRO A 209 4.70 13.54 -26.58
CA PRO A 209 4.57 13.73 -28.03
C PRO A 209 3.78 14.99 -28.43
N GLN A 210 2.83 15.43 -27.61
CA GLN A 210 2.05 16.63 -27.89
C GLN A 210 2.88 17.93 -27.84
N ALA A 211 3.95 17.99 -27.03
CA ALA A 211 4.78 19.20 -26.92
C ALA A 211 5.58 19.42 -28.19
N ILE A 212 6.22 18.37 -28.71
CA ILE A 212 7.03 18.43 -29.93
C ILE A 212 6.19 18.64 -31.19
N VAL A 213 5.00 18.01 -31.30
CA VAL A 213 4.08 18.26 -32.43
C VAL A 213 3.65 19.72 -32.45
N LYS A 214 3.16 20.27 -31.33
CA LYS A 214 2.76 21.69 -31.24
C LYS A 214 3.92 22.65 -31.50
N ALA A 215 5.13 22.31 -31.05
CA ALA A 215 6.31 23.15 -31.32
C ALA A 215 6.67 23.16 -32.82
N LYS A 216 6.58 22.02 -33.51
CA LYS A 216 6.75 21.91 -34.97
C LYS A 216 5.67 22.70 -35.73
N GLU A 217 4.39 22.54 -35.36
CA GLU A 217 3.26 23.32 -35.92
C GLU A 217 3.43 24.84 -35.72
N ASN A 218 3.92 25.26 -34.54
CA ASN A 218 4.18 26.67 -34.26
C ASN A 218 5.31 27.23 -35.15
N VAL A 219 6.39 26.47 -35.38
CA VAL A 219 7.48 26.87 -36.31
C VAL A 219 6.93 27.16 -37.71
N GLU A 220 6.09 26.28 -38.27
CA GLU A 220 5.48 26.48 -39.60
C GLU A 220 4.57 27.71 -39.64
N ASN A 221 3.74 27.90 -38.60
CA ASN A 221 2.84 29.05 -38.50
C ASN A 221 3.59 30.38 -38.39
N ILE A 222 4.69 30.41 -37.64
CA ILE A 222 5.54 31.60 -37.48
C ILE A 222 6.32 31.88 -38.78
N GLU A 223 6.85 30.88 -39.47
CA GLU A 223 7.48 31.04 -40.79
C GLU A 223 6.53 31.66 -41.80
N LYS A 224 5.28 31.18 -41.85
CA LYS A 224 4.24 31.76 -42.71
C LYS A 224 3.97 33.23 -42.36
N LYS A 225 3.90 33.57 -41.08
CA LYS A 225 3.69 34.95 -40.61
C LYS A 225 4.81 35.90 -41.02
N ILE A 226 6.06 35.44 -40.95
CA ILE A 226 7.23 36.24 -41.35
C ILE A 226 7.34 36.37 -42.88
N ASN A 227 7.22 35.27 -43.61
CA ASN A 227 7.59 35.21 -45.03
C ASN A 227 6.44 35.50 -46.00
N VAL A 228 5.19 35.17 -45.63
CA VAL A 228 4.01 35.32 -46.49
C VAL A 228 3.16 36.51 -46.06
N ASP A 229 2.73 36.53 -44.80
CA ASP A 229 1.80 37.56 -44.29
C ASP A 229 2.53 38.91 -44.02
N ARG A 230 3.85 38.89 -43.80
CA ARG A 230 4.68 40.02 -43.33
C ARG A 230 4.17 40.66 -42.03
N ASP A 231 3.58 39.84 -41.17
CA ASP A 231 2.98 40.20 -39.88
C ASP A 231 3.97 39.85 -38.76
N TYR A 232 5.01 40.66 -38.63
CA TYR A 232 6.15 40.41 -37.74
C TYR A 232 5.78 40.57 -36.27
N LYS A 233 4.87 41.49 -35.91
CA LYS A 233 4.37 41.61 -34.53
C LYS A 233 3.67 40.35 -34.06
N GLN A 234 2.72 39.84 -34.85
CA GLN A 234 2.04 38.60 -34.47
C GLN A 234 3.01 37.42 -34.47
N ALA A 235 3.99 37.38 -35.38
CA ALA A 235 5.04 36.36 -35.36
C ALA A 235 5.88 36.40 -34.07
N ILE A 236 6.27 37.59 -33.58
CA ILE A 236 7.01 37.76 -32.32
C ILE A 236 6.19 37.28 -31.11
N ILE A 237 4.90 37.61 -31.06
CA ILE A 237 4.01 37.20 -29.97
C ILE A 237 3.81 35.67 -29.96
N LEU A 238 3.52 35.08 -31.12
CA LEU A 238 3.38 33.63 -31.29
C LEU A 238 4.69 32.90 -30.95
N ALA A 239 5.84 33.40 -31.43
CA ALA A 239 7.14 32.84 -31.11
C ALA A 239 7.45 32.92 -29.62
N GLY A 240 7.17 34.04 -28.95
CA GLY A 240 7.34 34.17 -27.51
C GLY A 240 6.54 33.13 -26.72
N SER A 241 5.26 32.97 -27.03
CA SER A 241 4.40 31.95 -26.40
C SER A 241 4.87 30.52 -26.70
N ALA A 242 5.27 30.25 -27.95
CA ALA A 242 5.76 28.94 -28.36
C ALA A 242 7.12 28.57 -27.73
N ILE A 243 8.02 29.54 -27.53
CA ILE A 243 9.30 29.37 -26.83
C ILE A 243 9.05 28.91 -25.39
N THR A 244 8.20 29.61 -24.64
CA THR A 244 7.86 29.24 -23.26
C THR A 244 7.22 27.84 -23.21
N ALA A 245 6.24 27.57 -24.07
CA ALA A 245 5.59 26.25 -24.14
C ALA A 245 6.56 25.12 -24.53
N ALA A 246 7.58 25.39 -25.34
CA ALA A 246 8.61 24.43 -25.69
C ALA A 246 9.60 24.20 -24.52
N GLN A 247 9.97 25.26 -23.78
CA GLN A 247 10.78 25.15 -22.56
C GLN A 247 10.08 24.33 -21.48
N ASP A 248 8.81 24.62 -21.18
CA ASP A 248 7.96 23.83 -20.27
C ASP A 248 7.84 22.37 -20.76
N GLY A 249 7.68 22.18 -22.07
CA GLY A 249 7.67 20.86 -22.71
C GLY A 249 8.96 20.07 -22.50
N ILE A 250 10.14 20.70 -22.54
CA ILE A 250 11.43 20.06 -22.24
C ILE A 250 11.49 19.62 -20.78
N VAL A 251 11.07 20.47 -19.84
CA VAL A 251 11.06 20.16 -18.40
C VAL A 251 10.13 18.97 -18.10
N GLU A 252 8.91 19.00 -18.61
CA GLU A 252 7.93 17.91 -18.40
C GLU A 252 8.37 16.61 -19.10
N THR A 253 9.04 16.69 -20.25
CA THR A 253 9.68 15.53 -20.92
C THR A 253 10.73 14.88 -20.01
N LYS A 254 11.66 15.68 -19.46
CA LYS A 254 12.71 15.19 -18.55
C LYS A 254 12.13 14.58 -17.28
N LYS A 255 11.11 15.21 -16.69
CA LYS A 255 10.37 14.73 -15.52
C LYS A 255 9.68 13.39 -15.78
N SER A 256 8.96 13.25 -16.89
CA SER A 256 8.32 11.98 -17.28
C SER A 256 9.34 10.85 -17.51
N LYS A 257 10.47 11.16 -18.16
CA LYS A 257 11.58 10.21 -18.36
C LYS A 257 12.22 9.79 -17.03
N ALA A 258 12.50 10.75 -16.14
CA ALA A 258 13.06 10.53 -14.82
C ALA A 258 12.16 9.62 -13.95
N ASN A 259 10.85 9.91 -13.89
CA ASN A 259 9.86 9.12 -13.15
C ASN A 259 9.80 7.66 -13.65
N LEU A 260 9.83 7.44 -14.97
CA LEU A 260 9.84 6.08 -15.52
C LEU A 260 11.09 5.29 -15.11
N GLU A 261 12.28 5.87 -15.23
CA GLU A 261 13.51 5.17 -14.85
C GLU A 261 13.62 4.95 -13.33
N MET A 262 13.14 5.89 -12.51
CA MET A 262 13.05 5.69 -11.05
C MET A 262 12.14 4.51 -10.69
N ARG A 263 10.97 4.39 -11.31
CA ARG A 263 10.08 3.23 -11.12
C ARG A 263 10.72 1.91 -11.53
N ASN A 264 11.51 1.91 -12.61
CA ASN A 264 12.27 0.73 -13.03
C ASN A 264 13.31 0.31 -11.97
N ILE A 265 14.00 1.29 -11.35
CA ILE A 265 14.97 1.04 -10.26
C ILE A 265 14.24 0.53 -9.01
N GLU A 266 13.15 1.17 -8.60
CA GLU A 266 12.33 0.77 -7.46
C GLU A 266 11.82 -0.68 -7.58
N SER A 267 11.35 -1.05 -8.78
CA SER A 267 10.91 -2.41 -9.09
C SER A 267 12.05 -3.43 -8.88
N LYS A 268 13.29 -3.10 -9.23
CA LYS A 268 14.44 -4.00 -9.03
C LYS A 268 14.95 -4.02 -7.59
N ILE A 269 14.81 -2.93 -6.83
CA ILE A 269 15.05 -2.94 -5.37
C ILE A 269 14.00 -3.82 -4.67
N ALA A 270 12.75 -3.76 -5.11
CA ALA A 270 11.68 -4.64 -4.62
C ALA A 270 11.94 -6.12 -4.99
N GLU A 271 12.43 -6.40 -6.20
CA GLU A 271 12.90 -7.73 -6.63
C GLU A 271 14.02 -8.25 -5.72
N ALA A 272 15.05 -7.45 -5.46
CA ALA A 272 16.13 -7.81 -4.52
C ALA A 272 15.60 -8.10 -3.10
N ARG A 273 14.66 -7.28 -2.59
CA ARG A 273 14.01 -7.51 -1.29
C ARG A 273 13.22 -8.82 -1.27
N ALA A 274 12.51 -9.17 -2.35
CA ALA A 274 11.79 -10.43 -2.48
C ALA A 274 12.72 -11.64 -2.59
N ASP A 275 13.91 -11.46 -3.18
CA ASP A 275 15.02 -12.41 -3.16
C ASP A 275 15.79 -12.46 -1.82
N GLU A 276 15.25 -11.84 -0.76
CA GLU A 276 15.79 -11.82 0.62
C GLU A 276 17.14 -11.07 0.77
N ALA A 277 17.38 -10.03 -0.03
CA ALA A 277 18.61 -9.19 0.05
C ALA A 277 18.91 -8.63 1.44
N ALA A 278 17.90 -8.44 2.29
CA ALA A 278 18.07 -8.01 3.68
C ALA A 278 18.79 -9.05 4.57
N ILE A 279 18.79 -10.33 4.17
CA ILE A 279 19.50 -11.43 4.85
C ILE A 279 20.88 -11.61 4.22
N TYR A 280 20.96 -11.76 2.89
CA TYR A 280 22.19 -12.18 2.22
C TYR A 280 23.13 -11.04 1.80
N THR A 281 22.61 -9.83 1.56
CA THR A 281 23.41 -8.67 1.11
C THR A 281 22.94 -7.33 1.71
N PRO A 282 22.79 -7.21 3.04
CA PRO A 282 22.18 -6.05 3.68
C PRO A 282 22.89 -4.73 3.35
N ASP A 283 24.23 -4.72 3.32
CA ASP A 283 25.03 -3.51 3.05
C ASP A 283 24.78 -2.96 1.63
N ARG A 284 24.65 -3.86 0.64
CA ARG A 284 24.38 -3.48 -0.76
C ARG A 284 22.95 -2.96 -0.92
N LEU A 285 21.99 -3.57 -0.21
CA LEU A 285 20.60 -3.11 -0.20
C LEU A 285 20.51 -1.71 0.42
N ALA A 286 21.13 -1.49 1.58
CA ALA A 286 21.15 -0.19 2.25
C ALA A 286 21.82 0.91 1.40
N ALA A 287 22.92 0.58 0.70
CA ALA A 287 23.57 1.50 -0.24
C ALA A 287 22.66 1.88 -1.41
N ALA A 288 22.00 0.89 -2.04
CA ALA A 288 21.07 1.11 -3.13
C ALA A 288 19.83 1.93 -2.70
N GLU A 289 19.29 1.66 -1.52
CA GLU A 289 18.16 2.41 -0.95
C GLU A 289 18.54 3.85 -0.61
N THR A 290 19.74 4.09 -0.08
CA THR A 290 20.26 5.44 0.20
C THR A 290 20.41 6.24 -1.10
N ALA A 291 21.01 5.63 -2.14
CA ALA A 291 21.14 6.26 -3.45
C ALA A 291 19.78 6.50 -4.13
N TYR A 292 18.79 5.60 -3.94
CA TYR A 292 17.42 5.82 -4.43
C TYR A 292 16.72 6.98 -3.71
N GLN A 293 16.92 7.13 -2.39
CA GLN A 293 16.40 8.26 -1.62
C GLN A 293 17.01 9.60 -2.07
N GLU A 294 18.32 9.64 -2.36
CA GLU A 294 18.95 10.83 -2.94
C GLU A 294 18.38 11.17 -4.33
N LEU A 295 18.17 10.15 -5.16
CA LEU A 295 17.49 10.30 -6.46
C LEU A 295 16.06 10.85 -6.32
N MET A 296 15.29 10.34 -5.36
CA MET A 296 13.95 10.82 -5.04
C MET A 296 13.97 12.28 -4.54
N ALA A 297 14.91 12.64 -3.67
CA ALA A 297 15.07 14.01 -3.19
C ALA A 297 15.40 14.98 -4.34
N ASN A 298 16.30 14.59 -5.24
CA ASN A 298 16.64 15.38 -6.43
C ASN A 298 15.44 15.52 -7.39
N TYR A 299 14.63 14.48 -7.55
CA TYR A 299 13.39 14.53 -8.33
C TYR A 299 12.34 15.49 -7.71
N LEU A 300 12.13 15.43 -6.40
CA LEU A 300 11.21 16.32 -5.68
C LEU A 300 11.67 17.78 -5.71
N ASN A 301 12.98 18.02 -5.74
CA ASN A 301 13.59 19.34 -5.91
C ASN A 301 13.62 19.83 -7.39
N ASN A 302 12.93 19.14 -8.31
CA ASN A 302 12.89 19.40 -9.75
C ASN A 302 14.26 19.35 -10.48
N GLN A 303 15.27 18.68 -9.91
CA GLN A 303 16.60 18.54 -10.49
C GLN A 303 16.67 17.37 -11.48
N PHE A 304 15.80 17.36 -12.49
CA PHE A 304 15.61 16.21 -13.39
C PHE A 304 16.87 15.85 -14.19
N ASP A 305 17.73 16.82 -14.52
CA ASP A 305 19.02 16.55 -15.17
C ASP A 305 19.99 15.79 -14.25
N THR A 306 20.06 16.15 -12.96
CA THR A 306 20.83 15.41 -11.95
C THR A 306 20.32 13.97 -11.82
N VAL A 307 18.99 13.81 -11.74
CA VAL A 307 18.32 12.50 -11.69
C VAL A 307 18.70 11.63 -12.89
N LEU A 308 18.53 12.14 -14.11
CA LEU A 308 18.81 11.39 -15.34
C LEU A 308 20.29 11.02 -15.51
N ASN A 309 21.22 11.79 -14.91
CA ASN A 309 22.65 11.47 -14.90
C ASN A 309 23.04 10.40 -13.87
N LEU A 310 22.33 10.31 -12.72
CA LEU A 310 22.60 9.32 -11.67
C LEU A 310 21.92 7.97 -11.91
N VAL A 311 20.74 7.98 -12.57
CA VAL A 311 19.96 6.78 -12.91
C VAL A 311 20.80 5.61 -13.49
N PRO A 312 21.71 5.81 -14.48
CA PRO A 312 22.47 4.71 -15.06
C PRO A 312 23.40 4.01 -14.06
N GLN A 313 24.00 4.76 -13.13
CA GLN A 313 24.90 4.23 -12.11
C GLN A 313 24.12 3.40 -11.08
N LEU A 314 23.01 3.93 -10.56
CA LEU A 314 22.18 3.21 -9.61
C LEU A 314 21.54 1.96 -10.25
N LYS A 315 21.13 2.04 -11.53
CA LYS A 315 20.59 0.89 -12.26
C LYS A 315 21.58 -0.27 -12.32
N GLN A 316 22.86 0.00 -12.59
CA GLN A 316 23.91 -1.03 -12.52
C GLN A 316 24.09 -1.57 -11.10
N GLN A 317 24.15 -0.71 -10.09
CA GLN A 317 24.31 -1.14 -8.68
C GLN A 317 23.16 -2.04 -8.21
N VAL A 318 21.92 -1.75 -8.63
CA VAL A 318 20.75 -2.57 -8.29
C VAL A 318 20.71 -3.88 -9.09
N GLU A 319 21.16 -3.88 -10.35
CA GLU A 319 21.34 -5.12 -11.12
C GLU A 319 22.38 -6.04 -10.46
N GLU A 320 23.53 -5.50 -10.03
CA GLU A 320 24.54 -6.24 -9.27
C GLU A 320 24.02 -6.72 -7.90
N LEU A 321 23.19 -5.92 -7.22
CA LEU A 321 22.52 -6.29 -5.97
C LEU A 321 21.63 -7.53 -6.17
N VAL A 322 20.72 -7.53 -7.15
CA VAL A 322 19.84 -8.68 -7.45
C VAL A 322 20.68 -9.92 -7.75
N THR A 323 21.69 -9.81 -8.63
CA THR A 323 22.54 -10.94 -9.01
C THR A 323 23.30 -11.53 -7.82
N VAL A 324 23.96 -10.70 -7.00
CA VAL A 324 24.71 -11.20 -5.83
C VAL A 324 23.77 -11.76 -4.76
N THR A 325 22.59 -11.15 -4.55
CA THR A 325 21.57 -11.69 -3.64
C THR A 325 21.19 -13.11 -4.03
N ARG A 326 20.88 -13.35 -5.32
CA ARG A 326 20.51 -14.69 -5.82
C ARG A 326 21.63 -15.71 -5.64
N ILE A 327 22.88 -15.32 -5.89
CA ILE A 327 24.04 -16.19 -5.69
C ILE A 327 24.15 -16.64 -4.23
N GLU A 328 24.14 -15.71 -3.27
CA GLU A 328 24.28 -16.05 -1.86
C GLU A 328 23.05 -16.81 -1.30
N ALA A 329 21.83 -16.40 -1.67
CA ALA A 329 20.60 -17.12 -1.30
C ALA A 329 20.59 -18.57 -1.80
N THR A 330 21.13 -18.81 -3.00
CA THR A 330 21.21 -20.16 -3.58
C THR A 330 22.26 -21.02 -2.89
N LYS A 331 23.43 -20.44 -2.54
CA LYS A 331 24.46 -21.14 -1.75
C LYS A 331 23.93 -21.57 -0.39
N ASP A 332 23.22 -20.70 0.33
CA ASP A 332 22.71 -21.02 1.67
C ASP A 332 21.63 -22.12 1.62
N LYS A 333 20.74 -22.09 0.62
CA LYS A 333 19.79 -23.17 0.38
C LYS A 333 20.48 -24.50 0.05
N ILE A 334 21.49 -24.50 -0.81
CA ILE A 334 22.30 -25.70 -1.11
C ILE A 334 22.95 -26.25 0.16
N ALA A 335 23.59 -25.40 0.97
CA ALA A 335 24.19 -25.78 2.25
C ALA A 335 23.17 -26.30 3.28
N THR A 336 21.95 -25.75 3.28
CA THR A 336 20.85 -26.21 4.13
C THR A 336 20.35 -27.59 3.70
N VAL A 337 20.21 -27.85 2.40
CA VAL A 337 19.90 -29.20 1.88
C VAL A 337 20.98 -30.21 2.29
N GLU A 338 22.26 -29.86 2.14
CA GLU A 338 23.40 -30.69 2.57
C GLU A 338 23.33 -31.05 4.07
N LYS A 339 23.04 -30.06 4.91
CA LYS A 339 22.88 -30.24 6.36
C LYS A 339 21.68 -31.13 6.69
N SER A 340 20.56 -30.96 5.99
CA SER A 340 19.36 -31.79 6.15
C SER A 340 19.62 -33.24 5.75
N ILE A 341 20.23 -33.50 4.58
CA ILE A 341 20.63 -34.84 4.14
C ILE A 341 21.51 -35.52 5.18
N LYS A 342 22.50 -34.81 5.72
CA LYS A 342 23.36 -35.35 6.78
C LYS A 342 22.56 -35.72 8.04
N THR A 343 21.67 -34.83 8.49
CA THR A 343 20.83 -35.06 9.68
C THR A 343 19.89 -36.26 9.49
N LEU A 344 19.28 -36.41 8.32
CA LEU A 344 18.43 -37.57 7.98
C LEU A 344 19.23 -38.89 7.93
N LYS A 345 20.50 -38.85 7.53
CA LYS A 345 21.39 -40.02 7.59
C LYS A 345 21.77 -40.39 9.03
N ASP A 346 22.09 -39.42 9.87
CA ASP A 346 22.43 -39.65 11.29
C ASP A 346 21.24 -40.28 12.08
N GLU A 347 20.01 -39.90 11.72
CA GLU A 347 18.75 -40.49 12.24
C GLU A 347 18.38 -41.87 11.62
N ASP A 348 19.25 -42.50 10.82
CA ASP A 348 19.02 -43.78 10.10
C ASP A 348 17.72 -43.81 9.25
N VAL A 349 17.31 -42.67 8.68
CA VAL A 349 16.05 -42.58 7.92
C VAL A 349 15.99 -43.58 6.77
N GLN A 350 17.10 -43.91 6.11
CA GLN A 350 17.15 -44.95 5.07
C GLN A 350 16.74 -46.35 5.55
N VAL A 351 16.90 -46.68 6.83
CA VAL A 351 16.48 -47.96 7.42
C VAL A 351 14.95 -48.02 7.60
N HIS A 352 14.32 -46.87 7.80
CA HIS A 352 12.89 -46.75 8.10
C HIS A 352 12.05 -46.31 6.88
N LEU A 353 12.64 -45.54 5.96
CA LEU A 353 12.04 -44.95 4.75
C LEU A 353 13.07 -45.00 3.59
N PRO A 354 13.30 -46.18 2.98
CA PRO A 354 14.33 -46.37 1.95
C PRO A 354 14.06 -45.53 0.68
N GLY A 355 15.14 -45.18 -0.03
CA GLY A 355 15.11 -44.42 -1.30
C GLY A 355 14.78 -42.93 -1.20
N ARG A 356 14.20 -42.45 -0.09
CA ARG A 356 13.80 -41.04 0.07
C ARG A 356 14.99 -40.06 0.13
N VAL A 357 16.05 -40.42 0.86
CA VAL A 357 17.24 -39.57 0.99
C VAL A 357 17.99 -39.45 -0.35
N GLU A 358 17.99 -40.50 -1.17
CA GLU A 358 18.63 -40.52 -2.49
C GLU A 358 17.98 -39.51 -3.46
N VAL A 359 16.68 -39.27 -3.35
CA VAL A 359 15.98 -38.23 -4.13
C VAL A 359 16.49 -36.83 -3.77
N MET A 360 16.70 -36.55 -2.48
CA MET A 360 17.31 -35.29 -2.04
C MET A 360 18.76 -35.15 -2.50
N GLU A 361 19.55 -36.22 -2.47
CA GLU A 361 20.94 -36.21 -2.96
C GLU A 361 21.01 -35.89 -4.45
N LYS A 362 20.10 -36.45 -5.25
CA LYS A 362 19.99 -36.13 -6.69
C LYS A 362 19.60 -34.66 -6.92
N LEU A 363 18.61 -34.15 -6.18
CA LEU A 363 18.19 -32.74 -6.28
C LEU A 363 19.31 -31.77 -5.87
N LEU A 364 20.12 -32.14 -4.87
CA LEU A 364 21.32 -31.39 -4.48
C LEU A 364 22.40 -31.41 -5.57
N GLU A 365 22.63 -32.55 -6.22
CA GLU A 365 23.60 -32.67 -7.32
C GLU A 365 23.15 -31.85 -8.55
N GLU A 366 21.85 -31.89 -8.88
CA GLU A 366 21.25 -31.04 -9.92
C GLU A 366 21.40 -29.55 -9.56
N ALA A 367 21.05 -29.13 -8.32
CA ALA A 367 21.20 -27.75 -7.87
C ALA A 367 22.65 -27.25 -7.96
N ARG A 368 23.63 -28.06 -7.53
CA ARG A 368 25.07 -27.76 -7.67
C ARG A 368 25.51 -27.67 -9.13
N SER A 369 24.97 -28.51 -10.01
CA SER A 369 25.25 -28.46 -11.46
C SER A 369 24.76 -27.16 -12.09
N TYR A 370 23.50 -26.78 -11.87
CA TYR A 370 22.95 -25.51 -12.36
C TYR A 370 23.69 -24.29 -11.79
N PHE A 371 24.02 -24.31 -10.49
CA PHE A 371 24.79 -23.25 -9.84
C PHE A 371 26.17 -23.04 -10.50
N ASN A 372 26.90 -24.14 -10.76
CA ASN A 372 28.21 -24.08 -11.43
C ASN A 372 28.13 -23.62 -12.90
N ASN A 373 26.95 -23.75 -13.54
CA ASN A 373 26.69 -23.26 -14.89
C ASN A 373 26.18 -21.80 -14.92
N ASN A 374 26.15 -21.10 -13.77
CA ASN A 374 25.58 -19.76 -13.55
C ASN A 374 24.05 -19.64 -13.74
N ASP A 375 23.33 -20.77 -13.71
CA ASP A 375 21.86 -20.78 -13.67
C ASP A 375 21.39 -20.82 -12.21
N PHE A 376 21.40 -19.64 -11.58
CA PHE A 376 21.10 -19.51 -10.16
C PHE A 376 19.61 -19.69 -9.85
N ASP A 377 18.73 -19.34 -10.78
CA ASP A 377 17.28 -19.45 -10.57
C ASP A 377 16.84 -20.93 -10.58
N THR A 378 17.28 -21.73 -11.57
CA THR A 378 17.03 -23.19 -11.58
C THR A 378 17.73 -23.91 -10.42
N ALA A 379 18.93 -23.45 -10.01
CA ALA A 379 19.60 -24.00 -8.83
C ALA A 379 18.85 -23.72 -7.52
N LYS A 380 18.29 -22.50 -7.36
CA LYS A 380 17.44 -22.09 -6.22
C LYS A 380 16.16 -22.90 -6.16
N GLU A 381 15.55 -23.19 -7.32
CA GLU A 381 14.38 -24.08 -7.44
C GLU A 381 14.73 -25.50 -6.97
N LYS A 382 15.78 -26.12 -7.54
CA LYS A 382 16.17 -27.51 -7.18
C LYS A 382 16.59 -27.67 -5.73
N ALA A 383 17.29 -26.69 -5.14
CA ALA A 383 17.56 -26.68 -3.71
C ALA A 383 16.26 -26.56 -2.88
N SER A 384 15.29 -25.76 -3.33
CA SER A 384 14.00 -25.64 -2.66
C SER A 384 13.14 -26.91 -2.77
N GLU A 385 13.17 -27.61 -3.92
CA GLU A 385 12.58 -28.96 -4.06
C GLU A 385 13.20 -29.96 -3.08
N GLY A 386 14.52 -29.90 -2.87
CA GLY A 386 15.22 -30.71 -1.87
C GLY A 386 14.72 -30.45 -0.44
N LEU A 387 14.50 -29.19 -0.06
CA LEU A 387 13.93 -28.82 1.25
C LEU A 387 12.46 -29.26 1.38
N ILE A 388 11.68 -29.20 0.30
CA ILE A 388 10.30 -29.71 0.29
C ILE A 388 10.27 -31.23 0.50
N GLU A 389 11.19 -31.99 -0.10
CA GLU A 389 11.28 -33.43 0.13
C GLU A 389 11.77 -33.75 1.56
N ASN A 390 12.66 -32.93 2.15
CA ASN A 390 13.01 -33.02 3.57
C ASN A 390 11.78 -32.94 4.48
N ASP A 391 10.90 -31.95 4.26
CA ASP A 391 9.70 -31.79 5.08
C ASP A 391 8.73 -32.98 4.92
N ARG A 392 8.57 -33.50 3.69
CA ARG A 392 7.79 -34.72 3.44
C ARG A 392 8.38 -35.93 4.17
N ILE A 393 9.71 -36.07 4.21
CA ILE A 393 10.39 -37.14 4.94
C ILE A 393 10.14 -36.99 6.45
N ILE A 394 10.26 -35.79 7.01
CA ILE A 394 9.98 -35.53 8.44
C ILE A 394 8.54 -35.91 8.78
N VAL A 395 7.54 -35.51 7.98
CA VAL A 395 6.13 -35.87 8.21
C VAL A 395 5.91 -37.39 8.09
N ALA A 396 6.51 -38.05 7.09
CA ALA A 396 6.42 -39.50 6.94
C ALA A 396 7.05 -40.25 8.13
N PHE A 397 8.15 -39.73 8.68
CA PHE A 397 8.88 -40.35 9.79
C PHE A 397 8.20 -40.09 11.14
N ASP A 398 7.57 -38.94 11.35
CA ASP A 398 6.70 -38.69 12.51
C ASP A 398 5.45 -39.59 12.48
N ASN A 399 4.81 -39.76 11.33
CA ASN A 399 3.66 -40.68 11.18
C ASN A 399 4.04 -42.14 11.50
N LEU A 400 5.23 -42.60 11.06
CA LEU A 400 5.74 -43.92 11.41
C LEU A 400 6.04 -44.04 12.92
N THR A 401 6.58 -42.98 13.52
CA THR A 401 6.85 -42.90 14.96
C THR A 401 5.56 -42.95 15.76
N GLN A 402 4.54 -42.18 15.36
CA GLN A 402 3.21 -42.18 15.95
C GLN A 402 2.62 -43.60 15.96
N LYS A 403 2.55 -44.25 14.80
CA LYS A 403 1.99 -45.60 14.69
C LYS A 403 2.72 -46.59 15.61
N THR A 404 4.06 -46.51 15.68
CA THR A 404 4.86 -47.38 16.55
C THR A 404 4.55 -47.13 18.04
N ILE A 405 4.29 -45.88 18.44
CA ILE A 405 3.88 -45.53 19.80
C ILE A 405 2.45 -46.01 20.08
N GLU A 406 1.51 -45.90 19.13
CA GLU A 406 0.13 -46.40 19.26
C GLU A 406 0.07 -47.93 19.41
N ASP A 407 0.86 -48.67 18.61
CA ASP A 407 1.01 -50.13 18.73
C ASP A 407 1.57 -50.52 20.11
N ALA A 408 2.56 -49.77 20.62
CA ALA A 408 3.15 -49.98 21.95
C ALA A 408 2.19 -49.58 23.10
N GLU A 409 1.40 -48.51 22.96
CA GLU A 409 0.34 -48.13 23.89
C GLU A 409 -0.71 -49.24 24.03
N PHE A 410 -1.14 -49.81 22.90
CA PHE A 410 -2.11 -50.90 22.88
C PHE A 410 -1.57 -52.16 23.58
N ALA A 411 -0.31 -52.53 23.34
CA ALA A 411 0.35 -53.65 24.01
C ALA A 411 0.48 -53.41 25.52
N VAL A 412 0.97 -52.23 25.94
CA VAL A 412 1.11 -51.84 27.36
C VAL A 412 -0.24 -51.80 28.08
N GLY A 413 -1.27 -51.26 27.43
CA GLY A 413 -2.64 -51.25 27.95
C GLY A 413 -3.21 -52.66 28.12
N THR A 414 -2.96 -53.55 27.16
CA THR A 414 -3.36 -54.96 27.21
C THR A 414 -2.64 -55.70 28.34
N ALA A 415 -1.33 -55.50 28.49
CA ALA A 415 -0.53 -56.09 29.57
C ALA A 415 -1.04 -55.65 30.95
N ARG A 416 -1.31 -54.34 31.11
CA ARG A 416 -1.85 -53.77 32.33
C ARG A 416 -3.22 -54.37 32.69
N GLN A 417 -4.18 -54.36 31.76
CA GLN A 417 -5.52 -54.91 32.01
C GLN A 417 -5.49 -56.40 32.31
N THR A 418 -4.59 -57.16 31.67
CA THR A 418 -4.44 -58.60 31.91
C THR A 418 -3.90 -58.85 33.31
N LEU A 419 -2.87 -58.11 33.74
CA LEU A 419 -2.29 -58.23 35.08
C LEU A 419 -3.28 -57.81 36.19
N GLU A 420 -3.95 -56.65 36.05
CA GLU A 420 -4.94 -56.16 37.02
C GLU A 420 -6.13 -57.13 37.20
N LYS A 421 -6.66 -57.70 36.09
CA LYS A 421 -7.71 -58.73 36.15
C LYS A 421 -7.22 -59.97 36.90
N VAL A 422 -6.00 -60.42 36.63
CA VAL A 422 -5.43 -61.60 37.28
C VAL A 422 -5.19 -61.39 38.78
N GLU A 423 -4.70 -60.22 39.19
CA GLU A 423 -4.59 -59.87 40.60
C GLU A 423 -5.95 -59.93 41.32
N SER A 424 -7.02 -59.40 40.70
CA SER A 424 -8.37 -59.43 41.27
C SER A 424 -8.95 -60.84 41.49
N PHE A 425 -8.56 -61.84 40.68
CA PHE A 425 -9.02 -63.22 40.84
C PHE A 425 -8.44 -63.90 42.09
N PHE A 426 -7.29 -63.45 42.60
CA PHE A 426 -6.58 -64.12 43.70
C PHE A 426 -6.85 -63.54 45.10
N VAL A 427 -7.56 -62.41 45.20
CA VAL A 427 -7.77 -61.69 46.48
C VAL A 427 -8.82 -62.33 47.42
N THR A 428 -9.63 -63.28 46.95
CA THR A 428 -10.92 -63.62 47.60
C THR A 428 -10.96 -64.86 48.52
N LYS A 429 -9.84 -65.53 48.83
CA LYS A 429 -9.77 -66.52 49.94
C LYS A 429 -8.33 -66.90 50.33
N PRO A 430 -7.94 -66.87 51.62
CA PRO A 430 -6.68 -67.47 52.07
C PRO A 430 -6.79 -69.00 52.11
N LEU A 431 -5.78 -69.70 51.60
CA LEU A 431 -5.67 -71.16 51.62
C LEU A 431 -5.01 -71.66 52.92
N PRO A 432 -5.45 -72.81 53.48
CA PRO A 432 -5.10 -73.20 54.86
C PRO A 432 -3.84 -74.06 55.03
N ASN A 433 -3.15 -74.56 53.98
CA ASN A 433 -2.04 -75.52 54.13
C ASN A 433 -0.64 -74.94 53.89
N VAL A 434 0.37 -75.60 54.46
CA VAL A 434 1.79 -75.20 54.39
C VAL A 434 2.41 -75.41 52.99
N ALA A 435 1.85 -76.31 52.18
CA ALA A 435 2.24 -76.47 50.78
C ALA A 435 1.86 -75.23 49.94
N ASP A 436 0.64 -74.70 50.17
CA ASP A 436 0.10 -73.52 49.49
C ASP A 436 0.98 -72.28 49.73
N GLN A 437 1.51 -72.11 50.94
CA GLN A 437 2.32 -70.94 51.30
C GLN A 437 3.57 -70.75 50.43
N ARG A 438 4.24 -71.84 49.98
CA ARG A 438 5.42 -71.72 49.10
C ARG A 438 5.04 -71.32 47.67
N ILE A 439 3.87 -71.78 47.20
CA ILE A 439 3.33 -71.45 45.88
C ILE A 439 2.82 -70.00 45.88
N GLU A 440 2.12 -69.59 46.94
CA GLU A 440 1.67 -68.22 47.21
C GLU A 440 2.85 -67.23 47.21
N VAL A 441 3.93 -67.51 47.95
CA VAL A 441 5.14 -66.66 47.98
C VAL A 441 5.80 -66.58 46.60
N ARG A 442 5.86 -67.70 45.85
CA ARG A 442 6.38 -67.70 44.48
C ARG A 442 5.51 -66.85 43.55
N ARG A 443 4.19 -67.00 43.61
CA ARG A 443 3.23 -66.18 42.82
C ARG A 443 3.43 -64.70 43.14
N GLN A 444 3.46 -64.32 44.42
CA GLN A 444 3.67 -62.94 44.84
C GLN A 444 4.98 -62.37 44.27
N ALA A 445 6.09 -63.11 44.37
CA ALA A 445 7.38 -62.69 43.81
C ALA A 445 7.36 -62.53 42.28
N GLU A 446 6.69 -63.45 41.56
CA GLU A 446 6.55 -63.36 40.10
C GLU A 446 5.61 -62.21 39.68
N THR A 447 4.50 -61.97 40.41
CA THR A 447 3.62 -60.82 40.22
C THR A 447 4.32 -59.49 40.50
N THR A 448 5.17 -59.40 41.53
CA THR A 448 6.01 -58.20 41.78
C THR A 448 6.99 -57.95 40.63
N ASN A 449 7.60 -58.99 40.07
CA ASN A 449 8.48 -58.88 38.91
C ASN A 449 7.72 -58.41 37.66
N LEU A 450 6.52 -58.94 37.40
CA LEU A 450 5.67 -58.50 36.28
C LEU A 450 5.21 -57.04 36.42
N ASN A 451 4.86 -56.60 37.64
CA ASN A 451 4.57 -55.20 37.91
C ASN A 451 5.79 -54.30 37.61
N ALA A 452 6.99 -54.68 38.06
CA ALA A 452 8.21 -53.94 37.76
C ALA A 452 8.53 -53.87 36.26
N GLN A 453 8.28 -54.95 35.51
CA GLN A 453 8.43 -54.98 34.04
C GLN A 453 7.39 -54.11 33.33
N ARG A 454 6.11 -54.18 33.73
CA ARG A 454 5.05 -53.26 33.27
C ARG A 454 5.44 -51.80 33.49
N ASP A 455 5.99 -51.48 34.67
CA ASP A 455 6.38 -50.11 35.01
C ASP A 455 7.68 -49.67 34.32
N SER A 456 8.50 -50.62 33.85
CA SER A 456 9.57 -50.35 32.89
C SER A 456 9.04 -50.04 31.50
N ALA A 457 8.05 -50.80 31.01
CA ALA A 457 7.41 -50.54 29.71
C ALA A 457 6.67 -49.19 29.69
N ASN A 458 5.93 -48.86 30.76
CA ASN A 458 5.30 -47.55 30.94
C ASN A 458 6.30 -46.39 30.88
N ARG A 459 7.48 -46.54 31.49
CA ARG A 459 8.55 -45.53 31.44
C ARG A 459 9.11 -45.39 30.02
N LEU A 460 9.52 -46.49 29.39
CA LEU A 460 10.01 -46.48 27.99
C LEU A 460 8.99 -45.87 27.01
N LEU A 461 7.69 -46.12 27.21
CA LEU A 461 6.63 -45.55 26.40
C LEU A 461 6.43 -44.04 26.62
N ARG A 462 6.58 -43.56 27.88
CA ARG A 462 6.61 -42.12 28.19
C ARG A 462 7.84 -41.45 27.55
N ASP A 463 9.00 -42.06 27.71
CA ASP A 463 10.27 -41.58 27.18
C ASP A 463 10.25 -41.54 25.64
N ALA A 464 9.57 -42.49 24.97
CA ALA A 464 9.36 -42.50 23.53
C ALA A 464 8.48 -41.32 23.04
N LYS A 465 7.45 -40.95 23.82
CA LYS A 465 6.61 -39.75 23.53
C LYS A 465 7.39 -38.45 23.67
N GLU A 466 8.30 -38.39 24.64
CA GLU A 466 9.18 -37.25 24.85
C GLU A 466 10.27 -37.14 23.76
N ASP A 467 10.84 -38.26 23.32
CA ASP A 467 11.74 -38.27 22.16
C ASP A 467 11.02 -37.81 20.88
N ARG A 468 9.76 -38.26 20.66
CA ARG A 468 8.93 -37.80 19.53
C ARG A 468 8.68 -36.29 19.57
N SER A 469 8.32 -35.72 20.73
CA SER A 469 8.08 -34.27 20.84
C SER A 469 9.36 -33.45 20.63
N ARG A 470 10.54 -34.04 20.91
CA ARG A 470 11.87 -33.49 20.59
C ARG A 470 12.35 -33.79 19.16
N ARG A 471 11.53 -34.40 18.30
CA ARG A 471 11.85 -34.85 16.93
C ARG A 471 12.99 -35.87 16.82
N GLN A 472 13.28 -36.61 17.89
CA GLN A 472 14.27 -37.70 17.91
C GLN A 472 13.59 -39.03 17.53
N PHE A 473 13.11 -39.10 16.30
CA PHE A 473 12.21 -40.16 15.81
C PHE A 473 12.84 -41.56 15.91
N LYS A 474 14.14 -41.70 15.63
CA LYS A 474 14.87 -42.97 15.78
C LYS A 474 14.81 -43.52 17.21
N ASN A 475 15.08 -42.66 18.20
CA ASN A 475 15.05 -43.01 19.62
C ASN A 475 13.63 -43.37 20.07
N ALA A 476 12.64 -42.58 19.63
CA ALA A 476 11.22 -42.81 19.92
C ALA A 476 10.75 -44.18 19.38
N ILE A 477 11.04 -44.52 18.13
CA ILE A 477 10.72 -45.83 17.52
C ILE A 477 11.41 -46.96 18.28
N GLY A 478 12.69 -46.80 18.65
CA GLY A 478 13.45 -47.79 19.42
C GLY A 478 12.84 -48.08 20.79
N ARG A 479 12.56 -47.02 21.58
CA ARG A 479 11.96 -47.15 22.92
C ARG A 479 10.53 -47.68 22.86
N ALA A 480 9.72 -47.27 21.87
CA ALA A 480 8.36 -47.78 21.68
C ALA A 480 8.36 -49.29 21.38
N ARG A 481 9.21 -49.76 20.46
CA ARG A 481 9.36 -51.21 20.17
C ARG A 481 9.84 -51.99 21.39
N GLN A 482 10.75 -51.44 22.20
CA GLN A 482 11.21 -52.08 23.43
C GLN A 482 10.09 -52.15 24.49
N ALA A 483 9.28 -51.09 24.63
CA ALA A 483 8.12 -51.08 25.51
C ALA A 483 7.08 -52.13 25.09
N GLN A 484 6.80 -52.23 23.79
CA GLN A 484 5.91 -53.25 23.21
C GLN A 484 6.41 -54.67 23.52
N GLN A 485 7.68 -54.98 23.26
CA GLN A 485 8.26 -56.31 23.55
C GLN A 485 8.15 -56.69 25.03
N ILE A 486 8.39 -55.74 25.95
CA ILE A 486 8.24 -55.98 27.39
C ILE A 486 6.76 -56.19 27.76
N ALA A 487 5.84 -55.42 27.17
CA ALA A 487 4.41 -55.56 27.43
C ALA A 487 3.85 -56.91 26.93
N ASP A 488 4.25 -57.36 25.75
CA ASP A 488 3.88 -58.67 25.20
C ASP A 488 4.43 -59.80 26.07
N ALA A 489 5.67 -59.68 26.54
CA ALA A 489 6.28 -60.64 27.47
C ALA A 489 5.55 -60.67 28.83
N VAL A 490 5.18 -59.51 29.39
CA VAL A 490 4.38 -59.41 30.63
C VAL A 490 3.02 -60.07 30.42
N THR A 491 2.33 -59.80 29.30
CA THR A 491 1.03 -60.40 28.97
C THR A 491 1.12 -61.92 28.91
N ASN A 492 2.09 -62.45 28.14
CA ASN A 492 2.29 -63.90 27.97
C ASN A 492 2.61 -64.59 29.31
N ARG A 493 3.53 -64.00 30.10
CA ARG A 493 3.92 -64.55 31.40
C ARG A 493 2.83 -64.40 32.48
N THR A 494 1.96 -63.41 32.38
CA THR A 494 0.76 -63.29 33.22
C THR A 494 -0.18 -64.48 32.98
N PHE A 495 -0.47 -64.83 31.72
CA PHE A 495 -1.28 -66.02 31.40
C PHE A 495 -0.65 -67.31 31.92
N ARG A 496 0.68 -67.40 31.92
CA ARG A 496 1.42 -68.56 32.46
C ARG A 496 1.15 -68.76 33.95
N ILE A 497 1.27 -67.70 34.76
CA ILE A 497 1.00 -67.75 36.20
C ILE A 497 -0.44 -68.16 36.49
N VAL A 498 -1.41 -67.66 35.73
CA VAL A 498 -2.83 -68.05 35.87
C VAL A 498 -3.02 -69.55 35.64
N ALA A 499 -2.47 -70.06 34.54
CA ALA A 499 -2.57 -71.47 34.18
C ALA A 499 -1.85 -72.38 35.18
N GLU A 500 -0.61 -72.07 35.56
CA GLU A 500 0.15 -72.84 36.57
C GLU A 500 -0.60 -72.88 37.92
N HIS A 501 -1.13 -71.75 38.41
CA HIS A 501 -1.84 -71.69 39.70
C HIS A 501 -3.23 -72.36 39.65
N ALA A 502 -3.97 -72.22 38.55
CA ALA A 502 -5.28 -72.84 38.41
C ALA A 502 -5.17 -74.36 38.17
N LEU A 503 -4.11 -74.83 37.50
CA LEU A 503 -3.79 -76.26 37.33
C LEU A 503 -3.58 -76.92 38.70
N LEU A 504 -2.76 -76.32 39.56
CA LEU A 504 -2.49 -76.82 40.91
C LEU A 504 -3.76 -76.90 41.76
N ALA A 505 -4.56 -75.82 41.79
CA ALA A 505 -5.84 -75.82 42.51
C ALA A 505 -6.80 -76.91 42.01
N ILE A 506 -6.83 -77.20 40.71
CA ILE A 506 -7.60 -78.32 40.15
C ILE A 506 -7.03 -79.68 40.57
N GLN A 507 -5.71 -79.85 40.61
CA GLN A 507 -5.05 -81.09 41.05
C GLN A 507 -5.33 -81.39 42.53
N ASP A 508 -5.34 -80.37 43.39
CA ASP A 508 -5.69 -80.49 44.81
C ASP A 508 -7.18 -80.78 45.00
N GLU A 509 -8.08 -80.04 44.33
CA GLU A 509 -9.54 -80.32 44.39
C GLU A 509 -9.88 -81.72 43.85
N VAL A 510 -9.23 -82.16 42.76
CA VAL A 510 -9.36 -83.54 42.26
C VAL A 510 -8.91 -84.53 43.32
N SER A 511 -7.75 -84.32 43.94
CA SER A 511 -7.23 -85.20 45.00
C SER A 511 -8.16 -85.28 46.22
N GLU A 512 -8.84 -84.18 46.58
CA GLU A 512 -9.83 -84.17 47.65
C GLU A 512 -11.13 -84.89 47.25
N LEU A 513 -11.66 -84.60 46.06
CA LEU A 513 -12.87 -85.25 45.53
C LEU A 513 -12.67 -86.77 45.36
N GLU A 514 -11.46 -87.21 45.00
CA GLU A 514 -11.11 -88.63 44.96
C GLU A 514 -11.17 -89.29 46.34
N ARG A 515 -10.73 -88.60 47.41
CA ARG A 515 -10.90 -89.06 48.81
C ARG A 515 -12.37 -89.09 49.24
N GLN A 516 -13.19 -88.19 48.72
CA GLN A 516 -14.65 -88.16 48.92
C GLN A 516 -15.42 -89.18 48.04
N GLY A 517 -14.73 -90.01 47.27
CA GLY A 517 -15.32 -91.11 46.51
C GLY A 517 -15.60 -90.82 45.03
N ALA A 518 -15.13 -89.69 44.46
CA ALA A 518 -15.36 -89.33 43.06
C ALA A 518 -15.01 -90.45 42.05
N ARG A 519 -13.96 -91.24 42.33
CA ARG A 519 -13.56 -92.38 41.48
C ARG A 519 -14.65 -93.45 41.32
N GLN A 520 -15.53 -93.61 42.31
CA GLN A 520 -16.61 -94.62 42.29
C GLN A 520 -17.92 -94.05 41.73
N TYR A 521 -18.20 -92.76 41.95
CA TYR A 521 -19.53 -92.17 41.69
C TYR A 521 -19.57 -91.13 40.57
N ALA A 522 -18.43 -90.59 40.13
CA ALA A 522 -18.32 -89.55 39.11
C ALA A 522 -17.11 -89.77 38.17
N SER A 523 -16.81 -91.03 37.83
CA SER A 523 -15.59 -91.42 37.10
C SER A 523 -15.42 -90.80 35.71
N ARG A 524 -16.50 -90.63 34.94
CA ARG A 524 -16.44 -90.11 33.56
C ARG A 524 -16.13 -88.60 33.48
N PRO A 525 -16.75 -87.72 34.29
CA PRO A 525 -16.29 -86.32 34.37
C PRO A 525 -14.90 -86.18 34.99
N LEU A 526 -14.55 -87.03 35.97
CA LEU A 526 -13.23 -87.01 36.62
C LEU A 526 -12.08 -87.30 35.64
N SER A 527 -12.23 -88.29 34.75
CA SER A 527 -11.22 -88.58 33.72
C SER A 527 -11.13 -87.50 32.65
N GLN A 528 -12.22 -86.77 32.36
CA GLN A 528 -12.19 -85.58 31.50
C GLN A 528 -11.41 -84.42 32.14
N VAL A 529 -11.53 -84.21 33.45
CA VAL A 529 -10.69 -83.24 34.17
C VAL A 529 -9.22 -83.63 34.09
N GLN A 530 -8.88 -84.91 34.31
CA GLN A 530 -7.50 -85.40 34.24
C GLN A 530 -6.88 -85.20 32.84
N ALA A 531 -7.62 -85.50 31.77
CA ALA A 531 -7.15 -85.24 30.40
C ALA A 531 -6.89 -83.74 30.12
N LEU A 532 -7.75 -82.85 30.60
CA LEU A 532 -7.57 -81.40 30.43
C LEU A 532 -6.41 -80.84 31.30
N VAL A 533 -6.10 -81.47 32.43
CA VAL A 533 -4.92 -81.17 33.25
C VAL A 533 -3.64 -81.55 32.51
N GLU A 534 -3.57 -82.75 31.91
CA GLU A 534 -2.44 -83.18 31.08
C GLU A 534 -2.26 -82.29 29.84
N GLU A 535 -3.35 -81.92 29.16
CA GLU A 535 -3.33 -80.99 28.01
C GLU A 535 -2.83 -79.60 28.41
N THR A 536 -3.30 -79.06 29.54
CA THR A 536 -2.83 -77.77 30.07
C THR A 536 -1.33 -77.82 30.37
N GLN A 537 -0.87 -78.88 31.03
CA GLN A 537 0.53 -79.02 31.40
C GLN A 537 1.46 -79.19 30.19
N ARG A 538 0.96 -79.82 29.11
CA ARG A 538 1.62 -79.83 27.80
C ARG A 538 1.67 -78.42 27.18
N LEU A 539 0.56 -77.67 27.16
CA LEU A 539 0.52 -76.32 26.58
C LEU A 539 1.44 -75.32 27.30
N LEU A 540 1.62 -75.48 28.62
CA LEU A 540 2.60 -74.72 29.42
C LEU A 540 4.05 -75.05 29.04
N ASN A 541 4.36 -76.31 28.74
CA ASN A 541 5.68 -76.72 28.27
C ASN A 541 5.96 -76.28 26.82
N GLU A 542 4.91 -76.02 26.02
CA GLU A 542 5.00 -75.44 24.67
C GLU A 542 4.98 -73.90 24.67
N ASP A 543 5.04 -73.23 25.84
CA ASP A 543 4.90 -71.77 26.05
C ASP A 543 3.62 -71.13 25.45
N LYS A 544 2.59 -71.95 25.18
CA LYS A 544 1.26 -71.51 24.68
C LYS A 544 0.37 -71.03 25.82
N ASN A 545 0.90 -70.15 26.65
CA ASN A 545 0.37 -69.85 27.99
C ASN A 545 -1.08 -69.34 28.00
N ARG A 546 -1.49 -68.55 26.99
CA ARG A 546 -2.90 -68.11 26.85
C ARG A 546 -3.85 -69.28 26.60
N GLN A 547 -3.48 -70.22 25.71
CA GLN A 547 -4.28 -71.42 25.43
C GLN A 547 -4.31 -72.33 26.65
N ALA A 548 -3.19 -72.47 27.37
CA ALA A 548 -3.14 -73.19 28.64
C ALA A 548 -4.15 -72.62 29.66
N ALA A 549 -4.19 -71.29 29.83
CA ALA A 549 -5.14 -70.64 30.75
C ALA A 549 -6.61 -70.91 30.35
N GLU A 550 -6.93 -70.89 29.06
CA GLU A 550 -8.27 -71.20 28.53
C GLU A 550 -8.66 -72.69 28.75
N VAL A 551 -7.73 -73.64 28.57
CA VAL A 551 -7.96 -75.06 28.87
C VAL A 551 -8.10 -75.30 30.38
N THR A 552 -7.30 -74.61 31.20
CA THR A 552 -7.40 -74.69 32.67
C THR A 552 -8.77 -74.20 33.17
N ALA A 553 -9.29 -73.11 32.59
CA ALA A 553 -10.62 -72.60 32.93
C ALA A 553 -11.74 -73.61 32.59
N LYS A 554 -11.63 -74.32 31.46
CA LYS A 554 -12.54 -75.43 31.11
C LYS A 554 -12.45 -76.56 32.12
N ALA A 555 -11.23 -77.00 32.48
CA ALA A 555 -11.02 -78.05 33.47
C ALA A 555 -11.70 -77.73 34.82
N ARG A 556 -11.60 -76.47 35.29
CA ARG A 556 -12.27 -76.01 36.52
C ARG A 556 -13.80 -76.13 36.45
N ALA A 557 -14.42 -75.84 35.30
CA ALA A 557 -15.86 -75.99 35.12
C ALA A 557 -16.31 -77.47 35.21
N TYR A 558 -15.50 -78.41 34.72
CA TYR A 558 -15.76 -79.84 34.88
C TYR A 558 -15.58 -80.32 36.33
N VAL A 559 -14.67 -79.74 37.12
CA VAL A 559 -14.56 -80.02 38.57
C VAL A 559 -15.83 -79.63 39.33
N GLU A 560 -16.45 -78.48 39.01
CA GLU A 560 -17.74 -78.10 39.60
C GLU A 560 -18.88 -79.05 39.19
N SER A 561 -18.83 -79.61 37.98
CA SER A 561 -19.77 -80.67 37.58
C SER A 561 -19.59 -81.95 38.41
N VAL A 562 -18.35 -82.35 38.71
CA VAL A 562 -18.05 -83.49 39.62
C VAL A 562 -18.62 -83.22 41.02
N LYS A 563 -18.40 -82.03 41.58
CA LYS A 563 -18.93 -81.60 42.89
C LYS A 563 -20.46 -81.69 42.95
N GLN A 564 -21.16 -81.19 41.92
CA GLN A 564 -22.62 -81.23 41.86
C GLN A 564 -23.19 -82.65 41.82
N LEU A 565 -22.56 -83.57 41.06
CA LEU A 565 -22.99 -84.97 41.00
C LEU A 565 -22.81 -85.70 42.34
N LEU A 566 -21.71 -85.44 43.05
CA LEU A 566 -21.48 -85.99 44.39
C LEU A 566 -22.48 -85.42 45.42
N ALA A 567 -22.79 -84.12 45.34
CA ALA A 567 -23.79 -83.49 46.20
C ALA A 567 -25.21 -84.07 45.99
N GLN A 568 -25.62 -84.30 44.74
CA GLN A 568 -26.89 -84.99 44.43
C GLN A 568 -26.92 -86.40 45.03
N ARG A 569 -25.83 -87.16 44.89
CA ARG A 569 -25.70 -88.53 45.42
C ARG A 569 -25.79 -88.57 46.96
N ALA A 570 -25.17 -87.61 47.64
CA ALA A 570 -25.24 -87.50 49.11
C ALA A 570 -26.67 -87.25 49.62
N ILE A 571 -27.49 -86.53 48.85
CA ILE A 571 -28.90 -86.28 49.15
C ILE A 571 -29.74 -87.56 48.92
N GLU A 572 -29.43 -88.37 47.90
CA GLU A 572 -30.09 -89.66 47.65
C GLU A 572 -29.77 -90.70 48.74
N GLU A 573 -28.50 -90.85 49.13
CA GLU A 573 -28.09 -91.76 50.22
C GLU A 573 -28.70 -91.34 51.56
N LYS A 574 -28.81 -90.04 51.85
CA LYS A 574 -29.49 -89.53 53.04
C LYS A 574 -30.97 -89.92 53.09
N LYS A 575 -31.71 -89.76 51.97
CA LYS A 575 -33.10 -90.23 51.88
C LYS A 575 -33.22 -91.75 52.11
N ARG A 576 -32.28 -92.52 51.56
CA ARG A 576 -32.24 -93.97 51.69
C ARG A 576 -31.94 -94.44 53.11
N THR A 577 -31.12 -93.70 53.86
CA THR A 577 -30.87 -93.96 55.29
C THR A 577 -32.02 -93.52 56.18
N GLU A 578 -32.70 -92.41 55.89
CA GLU A 578 -33.95 -92.02 56.55
C GLU A 578 -35.06 -93.08 56.36
N GLU A 579 -35.17 -93.66 55.17
CA GLU A 579 -36.15 -94.72 54.85
C GLU A 579 -35.80 -96.08 55.50
N LEU A 580 -34.51 -96.35 55.74
CA LEU A 580 -34.02 -97.50 56.53
C LEU A 580 -34.24 -97.32 58.04
N LEU A 581 -34.00 -96.13 58.59
CA LEU A 581 -34.33 -95.80 59.99
C LEU A 581 -35.82 -96.03 60.27
N ARG A 582 -36.68 -95.61 59.32
CA ARG A 582 -38.14 -95.82 59.37
C ARG A 582 -38.59 -97.30 59.27
N ARG A 583 -37.66 -98.24 59.02
CA ARG A 583 -37.90 -99.70 59.06
C ARG A 583 -37.33 -100.38 60.32
N ILE A 584 -36.51 -99.70 61.11
CA ILE A 584 -35.89 -100.24 62.33
C ILE A 584 -36.71 -99.87 63.58
N GLU A 585 -37.45 -98.75 63.54
CA GLU A 585 -38.42 -98.36 64.58
C GLU A 585 -39.81 -99.00 64.32
N GLY A 586 -40.00 -100.26 64.75
CA GLY A 586 -41.21 -101.03 64.45
C GLY A 586 -42.31 -100.99 65.53
N THR A 587 -43.40 -100.27 65.28
CA THR A 587 -44.72 -100.52 65.92
C THR A 587 -45.90 -100.13 65.01
N ALA A 588 -46.92 -101.00 64.91
CA ALA A 588 -48.17 -100.83 64.14
C ALA A 588 -49.23 -101.84 64.69
N PRO A 589 -50.55 -101.85 64.30
CA PRO A 589 -51.22 -101.07 63.24
C PRO A 589 -52.70 -100.57 63.47
N ALA A 590 -53.18 -99.69 62.57
CA ALA A 590 -54.57 -99.56 62.00
C ALA A 590 -55.77 -99.12 62.91
N PRO A 591 -57.01 -98.83 62.38
CA PRO A 591 -57.51 -98.72 60.98
C PRO A 591 -58.44 -97.51 60.61
N GLY A 592 -58.72 -97.31 59.30
CA GLY A 592 -59.96 -96.69 58.72
C GLY A 592 -59.89 -95.26 58.15
N ILE A 593 -60.48 -94.82 57.02
CA ILE A 593 -61.11 -95.41 55.80
C ILE A 593 -61.54 -94.22 54.86
N ILE A 594 -61.17 -94.25 53.56
CA ILE A 594 -61.86 -93.70 52.33
C ILE A 594 -62.20 -92.16 52.27
N THR A 595 -61.87 -91.36 51.23
CA THR A 595 -62.39 -91.41 49.83
C THR A 595 -61.55 -90.63 48.77
N VAL A 596 -61.94 -90.77 47.49
CA VAL A 596 -61.22 -90.52 46.21
C VAL A 596 -61.59 -89.19 45.49
N LYS A 597 -60.64 -88.53 44.79
CA LYS A 597 -60.80 -88.07 43.37
C LYS A 597 -59.52 -87.56 42.65
N HIS A 598 -59.59 -87.62 41.31
CA HIS A 598 -58.63 -87.19 40.26
C HIS A 598 -58.27 -85.68 40.32
N GLU A 599 -57.20 -85.16 39.70
CA GLU A 599 -56.89 -85.15 38.24
C GLU A 599 -55.39 -85.10 37.84
N SER A 600 -55.14 -85.44 36.57
CA SER A 600 -53.90 -85.35 35.77
C SER A 600 -54.33 -85.34 34.28
N PRO A 601 -53.59 -84.79 33.28
CA PRO A 601 -52.41 -85.52 32.73
C PRO A 601 -51.34 -84.70 31.94
N GLY A 602 -50.26 -85.41 31.53
CA GLY A 602 -49.34 -85.07 30.41
C GLY A 602 -47.87 -84.85 30.83
N GLY A 603 -46.82 -85.49 30.27
CA GLY A 603 -46.66 -86.35 29.08
C GLY A 603 -46.00 -85.58 27.91
N GLY A 604 -44.86 -85.97 27.32
CA GLY A 604 -43.95 -87.09 27.60
C GLY A 604 -42.61 -87.03 26.81
N SER A 605 -41.91 -88.16 26.83
CA SER A 605 -40.88 -88.71 25.89
C SER A 605 -40.70 -88.04 24.51
N GLY A 606 -39.54 -88.01 23.83
CA GLY A 606 -38.21 -88.61 24.09
C GLY A 606 -37.38 -88.73 22.79
N ASN A 607 -36.17 -89.32 22.89
CA ASN A 607 -35.20 -89.74 21.82
C ASN A 607 -33.99 -88.83 21.49
N ASN A 608 -32.81 -89.33 21.85
CA ASN A 608 -31.57 -89.12 21.09
C ASN A 608 -31.47 -90.16 19.95
N LYS A 609 -30.75 -89.83 18.87
CA LYS A 609 -29.97 -90.80 18.09
C LYS A 609 -28.73 -90.13 17.49
N GLU A 610 -27.60 -90.83 17.61
CA GLU A 610 -26.30 -90.45 17.04
C GLU A 610 -26.18 -90.95 15.58
N ALA A 611 -25.29 -90.32 14.81
CA ALA A 611 -24.50 -90.98 13.75
C ALA A 611 -23.24 -90.14 13.45
N MET A 612 -22.11 -90.80 13.13
CA MET A 612 -20.82 -90.19 12.78
C MET A 612 -20.45 -90.45 11.30
N ALA A 613 -19.49 -89.65 10.80
CA ALA A 613 -18.64 -89.87 9.60
C ALA A 613 -19.38 -89.84 8.23
N GLU A 614 -18.77 -89.43 7.10
CA GLU A 614 -17.40 -89.71 6.61
C GLU A 614 -16.86 -88.63 5.63
N MET A 615 -15.72 -88.89 4.96
CA MET A 615 -14.85 -87.94 4.22
C MET A 615 -15.00 -87.92 2.69
N ALA A 616 -14.72 -86.77 2.05
CA ALA A 616 -14.01 -86.56 0.76
C ALA A 616 -13.84 -85.01 0.58
N ALA A 617 -12.70 -84.41 0.18
CA ALA A 617 -11.82 -84.61 -0.99
C ALA A 617 -12.54 -84.32 -2.34
N ASP A 618 -12.05 -83.48 -3.27
CA ASP A 618 -10.88 -82.59 -3.24
C ASP A 618 -10.96 -81.49 -4.34
N GLU A 619 -9.91 -80.66 -4.49
CA GLU A 619 -9.68 -79.66 -5.56
C GLU A 619 -10.60 -78.40 -5.57
N LEU A 620 -10.25 -77.22 -6.14
CA LEU A 620 -9.03 -76.74 -6.82
C LEU A 620 -8.81 -75.20 -6.61
N HIS A 621 -7.70 -74.69 -7.15
CA HIS A 621 -7.25 -73.28 -7.25
C HIS A 621 -7.59 -72.69 -8.66
N PRO A 622 -7.50 -71.35 -8.97
CA PRO A 622 -6.43 -70.43 -8.52
C PRO A 622 -6.73 -68.92 -8.33
N THR A 623 -5.72 -68.22 -7.79
CA THR A 623 -5.52 -66.77 -7.90
C THR A 623 -4.99 -66.38 -9.28
N PRO A 624 -4.99 -65.08 -9.63
CA PRO A 624 -3.67 -64.44 -9.82
C PRO A 624 -3.55 -62.99 -9.29
N LEU A 625 -2.30 -62.60 -8.99
CA LEU A 625 -1.85 -61.20 -8.82
C LEU A 625 -1.54 -60.56 -10.18
N VAL A 626 -1.78 -59.25 -10.32
CA VAL A 626 -0.98 -58.20 -11.02
C VAL A 626 -1.41 -56.88 -10.35
N VAL A 627 -0.61 -55.97 -9.75
CA VAL A 627 0.73 -55.38 -9.95
C VAL A 627 0.81 -54.30 -11.05
N ALA A 628 0.50 -53.05 -10.68
CA ALA A 628 1.04 -51.80 -11.25
C ALA A 628 0.84 -50.67 -10.20
N GLN A 629 1.88 -50.25 -9.48
CA GLN A 629 2.68 -49.03 -9.75
C GLN A 629 1.94 -47.70 -9.60
N ALA A 630 2.46 -46.86 -8.68
CA ALA A 630 2.05 -45.47 -8.47
C ALA A 630 2.56 -44.55 -9.61
N PRO A 631 2.16 -43.27 -9.61
CA PRO A 631 3.09 -42.30 -9.03
C PRO A 631 2.44 -41.31 -8.05
N ALA A 632 3.28 -40.67 -7.24
CA ALA A 632 2.90 -39.59 -6.34
C ALA A 632 2.81 -38.24 -7.07
N GLY A 633 1.98 -37.33 -6.53
CA GLY A 633 1.93 -35.90 -6.87
C GLY A 633 1.48 -35.11 -5.64
N ALA A 634 2.01 -33.91 -5.41
CA ALA A 634 1.94 -33.22 -4.11
C ALA A 634 1.67 -31.71 -4.21
N ALA A 635 1.04 -31.17 -3.16
CA ALA A 635 0.85 -29.75 -2.81
C ALA A 635 0.29 -29.75 -1.35
N ILE A 636 0.71 -29.01 -0.31
CA ILE A 636 1.28 -27.66 -0.15
C ILE A 636 0.34 -26.61 -0.77
N GLY A 637 -0.61 -26.04 -0.02
CA GLY A 637 -0.38 -24.88 0.88
C GLY A 637 -0.60 -23.58 0.07
N THR A 638 -1.43 -22.60 0.42
CA THR A 638 -1.85 -22.09 1.74
C THR A 638 -3.15 -21.27 1.66
N ARG A 639 -3.88 -21.06 2.78
CA ARG A 639 -4.58 -19.79 3.07
C ARG A 639 -4.62 -19.55 4.59
N PRO A 640 -4.45 -18.31 5.11
CA PRO A 640 -4.43 -18.06 6.56
C PRO A 640 -5.83 -18.10 7.19
N GLU A 641 -5.89 -18.53 8.45
CA GLU A 641 -7.04 -18.33 9.32
C GLU A 641 -7.21 -16.84 9.66
N PRO A 642 -8.44 -16.27 9.60
CA PRO A 642 -8.72 -14.99 10.22
C PRO A 642 -8.86 -15.16 11.73
N VAL A 643 -7.98 -14.49 12.48
CA VAL A 643 -8.10 -14.33 13.94
C VAL A 643 -9.46 -13.71 14.26
N ALA A 644 -10.33 -14.43 14.97
CA ALA A 644 -11.57 -13.88 15.48
C ALA A 644 -11.28 -12.93 16.64
N SER A 645 -11.13 -11.64 16.32
CA SER A 645 -11.02 -10.58 17.31
C SER A 645 -12.39 -10.33 17.97
N ASP A 646 -12.45 -10.48 19.30
CA ASP A 646 -13.54 -9.95 20.11
C ASP A 646 -13.59 -8.41 19.94
N ALA A 647 -14.62 -7.91 19.25
CA ALA A 647 -14.89 -6.49 19.10
C ALA A 647 -16.41 -6.28 19.01
N GLY A 648 -17.00 -5.74 20.08
CA GLY A 648 -18.44 -5.72 20.26
C GLY A 648 -19.19 -4.87 19.24
N ARG A 649 -20.44 -5.27 18.98
CA ARG A 649 -21.46 -4.39 18.41
C ARG A 649 -22.61 -4.20 19.40
N ASN A 650 -22.56 -3.07 20.10
CA ASN A 650 -23.76 -2.48 20.67
C ASN A 650 -24.76 -2.23 19.54
N VAL A 651 -25.98 -2.74 19.69
CA VAL A 651 -27.15 -2.26 18.98
C VAL A 651 -28.13 -1.81 20.06
N GLU A 652 -28.25 -0.50 20.25
CA GLU A 652 -29.30 0.07 21.09
C GLU A 652 -30.65 -0.02 20.37
N PRO A 653 -31.71 -0.53 21.02
CA PRO A 653 -33.09 -0.32 20.60
C PRO A 653 -33.71 0.85 21.40
N ALA A 654 -34.31 1.80 20.70
CA ALA A 654 -35.00 2.92 21.35
C ALA A 654 -36.34 2.50 21.97
N THR A 655 -36.41 2.60 23.31
CA THR A 655 -37.56 3.02 24.15
C THR A 655 -38.98 2.56 23.79
N GLY A 656 -39.65 1.81 24.69
CA GLY A 656 -41.06 1.43 24.48
C GLY A 656 -41.84 0.79 25.66
N SER A 657 -41.62 1.21 26.92
CA SER A 657 -42.45 0.91 28.13
C SER A 657 -42.64 -0.57 28.57
N GLY A 658 -42.26 -0.87 29.83
CA GLY A 658 -42.41 -2.18 30.49
C GLY A 658 -43.77 -2.40 31.19
N PRO A 659 -43.86 -3.08 32.36
CA PRO A 659 -42.83 -3.24 33.40
C PRO A 659 -42.51 -4.69 33.82
N PHE A 660 -41.33 -4.90 34.41
CA PHE A 660 -41.14 -5.55 35.72
C PHE A 660 -39.69 -5.33 36.20
N GLU A 661 -39.51 -4.90 37.44
CA GLU A 661 -38.22 -4.44 37.96
C GLU A 661 -37.33 -5.59 38.43
N VAL A 662 -36.04 -5.51 38.13
CA VAL A 662 -34.98 -6.32 38.77
C VAL A 662 -34.29 -5.44 39.80
N GLY A 663 -34.61 -5.65 41.07
CA GLY A 663 -33.89 -5.06 42.20
C GLY A 663 -32.90 -6.04 42.81
N THR A 664 -31.59 -5.79 42.66
CA THR A 664 -30.56 -6.42 43.51
C THR A 664 -30.72 -5.97 44.96
N PRO A 665 -30.42 -6.85 45.94
CA PRO A 665 -29.35 -6.47 46.86
C PRO A 665 -28.40 -7.61 47.22
N ALA A 666 -27.25 -7.22 47.79
CA ALA A 666 -26.19 -8.12 48.22
C ALA A 666 -26.38 -8.66 49.66
N ALA A 667 -25.65 -9.74 49.93
CA ALA A 667 -25.08 -10.19 51.21
C ALA A 667 -25.76 -9.85 52.56
N SER A 668 -25.99 -10.90 53.35
CA SER A 668 -25.96 -10.84 54.83
C SER A 668 -25.51 -12.19 55.42
N GLN A 669 -24.53 -12.15 56.32
CA GLN A 669 -24.23 -13.24 57.28
C GLN A 669 -25.38 -13.28 58.31
N VAL A 670 -25.70 -14.36 59.02
CA VAL A 670 -24.98 -15.13 60.07
C VAL A 670 -25.81 -16.43 60.21
N GLY A 671 -25.31 -17.67 60.31
CA GLY A 671 -24.29 -18.23 61.19
C GLY A 671 -24.97 -19.16 62.23
N GLY A 672 -24.63 -20.45 62.26
CA GLY A 672 -25.22 -21.44 63.19
C GLY A 672 -24.94 -22.89 62.78
N ASP A 673 -24.45 -23.71 63.71
CA ASP A 673 -23.99 -25.09 63.47
C ASP A 673 -25.12 -26.08 63.18
N SER A 674 -24.91 -26.98 62.21
CA SER A 674 -25.22 -28.43 62.32
C SER A 674 -24.69 -29.24 61.13
N PRO A 675 -24.25 -30.50 61.31
CA PRO A 675 -23.69 -31.33 60.26
C PRO A 675 -24.75 -32.21 59.57
N ASP A 676 -25.44 -31.69 58.56
CA ASP A 676 -26.26 -32.50 57.65
C ASP A 676 -26.42 -31.84 56.27
N ALA A 677 -25.48 -32.09 55.37
CA ALA A 677 -25.43 -31.52 54.02
C ALA A 677 -25.13 -32.58 52.94
N LEU A 678 -25.77 -33.75 53.04
CA LEU A 678 -25.50 -34.92 52.18
C LEU A 678 -26.76 -35.59 51.59
N SER A 679 -27.92 -34.92 51.58
CA SER A 679 -29.21 -35.55 51.20
C SER A 679 -30.11 -34.78 50.22
N SER A 680 -29.72 -33.61 49.69
CA SER A 680 -30.60 -32.84 48.77
C SER A 680 -30.54 -33.28 47.30
N GLU A 681 -29.38 -33.69 46.78
CA GLU A 681 -29.19 -34.02 45.35
C GLU A 681 -30.00 -35.25 44.87
N ASN A 682 -30.26 -36.20 45.77
CA ASN A 682 -31.03 -37.42 45.49
C ASN A 682 -32.47 -37.35 46.06
N SER A 683 -32.97 -36.15 46.37
CA SER A 683 -34.37 -35.99 46.74
C SER A 683 -35.29 -36.28 45.53
N ALA A 684 -36.48 -36.84 45.79
CA ALA A 684 -37.46 -37.10 44.73
C ALA A 684 -37.83 -35.81 43.95
N GLU A 685 -37.77 -34.66 44.61
CA GLU A 685 -38.01 -33.35 44.02
C GLU A 685 -36.85 -32.89 43.10
N ALA A 686 -35.58 -33.11 43.48
CA ALA A 686 -34.43 -32.83 42.61
C ALA A 686 -34.41 -33.75 41.37
N ILE A 687 -34.73 -35.04 41.53
CA ILE A 687 -34.85 -35.98 40.40
C ILE A 687 -35.99 -35.56 39.47
N ARG A 688 -37.13 -35.13 40.02
CA ARG A 688 -38.24 -34.57 39.23
C ARG A 688 -37.85 -33.31 38.47
N GLN A 689 -37.21 -32.33 39.11
CA GLN A 689 -36.73 -31.11 38.43
C GLN A 689 -35.74 -31.44 37.30
N ARG A 690 -34.86 -32.43 37.49
CA ARG A 690 -33.93 -32.89 36.44
C ARG A 690 -34.64 -33.59 35.28
N VAL A 691 -35.67 -34.38 35.57
CA VAL A 691 -36.51 -35.00 34.54
C VAL A 691 -37.35 -33.95 33.81
N GLU A 692 -37.90 -32.97 34.52
CA GLU A 692 -38.68 -31.86 33.94
C GLU A 692 -37.79 -30.95 33.07
N SER A 693 -36.51 -30.76 33.42
CA SER A 693 -35.55 -30.05 32.55
C SER A 693 -35.12 -30.85 31.32
N MET A 694 -34.99 -32.18 31.41
CA MET A 694 -34.82 -33.05 30.23
C MET A 694 -36.06 -33.02 29.32
N LEU A 695 -37.25 -32.81 29.88
CA LEU A 695 -38.52 -32.61 29.16
C LEU A 695 -38.75 -31.15 28.72
N ALA A 696 -37.78 -30.25 28.90
CA ALA A 696 -37.79 -28.88 28.40
C ALA A 696 -36.81 -28.65 27.23
N ASP A 697 -35.85 -29.56 27.01
CA ASP A 697 -34.94 -29.52 25.85
C ASP A 697 -35.69 -29.97 24.58
N GLU A 698 -36.00 -29.02 23.70
CA GLU A 698 -36.80 -29.27 22.50
C GLU A 698 -36.10 -30.20 21.49
N GLN A 699 -34.77 -30.16 21.37
CA GLN A 699 -34.02 -31.03 20.45
C GLN A 699 -34.01 -32.47 20.94
N ARG A 700 -33.77 -32.71 22.23
CA ARG A 700 -33.87 -34.07 22.81
C ARG A 700 -35.28 -34.61 22.71
N LEU A 701 -36.28 -33.76 22.96
CA LEU A 701 -37.69 -34.13 22.80
C LEU A 701 -38.04 -34.48 21.37
N PHE A 702 -37.50 -33.79 20.36
CA PHE A 702 -37.74 -34.11 18.94
C PHE A 702 -37.30 -35.55 18.61
N ASP A 703 -36.06 -35.90 18.94
CA ASP A 703 -35.51 -37.24 18.71
C ASP A 703 -36.34 -38.31 19.46
N ILE A 704 -36.63 -38.09 20.74
CA ILE A 704 -37.41 -39.04 21.55
C ILE A 704 -38.85 -39.18 21.04
N ARG A 705 -39.48 -38.09 20.55
CA ARG A 705 -40.81 -38.15 19.91
C ARG A 705 -40.78 -38.94 18.60
N LYS A 706 -39.74 -38.76 17.78
CA LYS A 706 -39.59 -39.45 16.48
C LYS A 706 -39.33 -40.94 16.63
N TYR A 707 -38.41 -41.34 17.51
CA TYR A 707 -37.95 -42.74 17.60
C TYR A 707 -38.48 -43.53 18.81
N GLN A 708 -38.99 -42.88 19.86
CA GLN A 708 -39.47 -43.51 21.11
C GLN A 708 -40.77 -42.85 21.67
N PRO A 709 -41.84 -42.67 20.85
CA PRO A 709 -43.01 -41.84 21.21
C PRO A 709 -43.74 -42.26 22.49
N ASN A 710 -43.72 -43.55 22.84
CA ASN A 710 -44.37 -44.06 24.05
C ASN A 710 -43.63 -43.71 25.36
N ALA A 711 -42.32 -43.47 25.30
CA ALA A 711 -41.50 -43.27 26.50
C ALA A 711 -41.82 -41.96 27.24
N ILE A 712 -42.15 -40.90 26.52
CA ILE A 712 -42.53 -39.60 27.11
C ILE A 712 -43.85 -39.73 27.88
N ARG A 713 -44.82 -40.50 27.36
CA ARG A 713 -46.08 -40.78 28.06
C ARG A 713 -45.84 -41.59 29.33
N GLN A 714 -45.08 -42.68 29.23
CA GLN A 714 -44.75 -43.54 30.39
C GLN A 714 -43.96 -42.80 31.48
N ALA A 715 -43.02 -41.93 31.10
CA ALA A 715 -42.30 -41.08 32.04
C ALA A 715 -43.23 -40.07 32.73
N ARG A 716 -44.17 -39.45 32.00
CA ARG A 716 -45.19 -38.55 32.58
C ARG A 716 -46.15 -39.27 33.52
N GLU A 717 -46.59 -40.48 33.18
CA GLU A 717 -47.39 -41.35 34.06
C GLU A 717 -46.63 -41.64 35.36
N LYS A 718 -45.32 -41.97 35.28
CA LYS A 718 -44.46 -42.21 36.44
C LYS A 718 -44.15 -40.97 37.28
N LEU A 719 -44.02 -39.79 36.66
CA LEU A 719 -43.94 -38.51 37.40
C LEU A 719 -45.23 -38.19 38.13
N GLN A 720 -46.39 -38.51 37.54
CA GLN A 720 -47.69 -38.35 38.21
C GLN A 720 -47.86 -39.35 39.37
N GLU A 721 -47.41 -40.61 39.22
CA GLU A 721 -47.33 -41.57 40.33
C GLU A 721 -46.44 -41.04 41.47
N SER A 722 -45.28 -40.47 41.14
CA SER A 722 -44.36 -39.84 42.12
C SER A 722 -45.01 -38.65 42.82
N ALA A 723 -45.67 -37.75 42.08
CA ALA A 723 -46.38 -36.60 42.64
C ALA A 723 -47.53 -37.02 43.58
N ASN A 724 -48.32 -38.02 43.18
CA ASN A 724 -49.40 -38.56 44.01
C ASN A 724 -48.85 -39.21 45.28
N ALA A 725 -47.72 -39.93 45.21
CA ALA A 725 -47.06 -40.53 46.37
C ALA A 725 -46.46 -39.47 47.33
N LEU A 726 -45.94 -38.35 46.83
CA LEU A 726 -45.50 -37.22 47.67
C LEU A 726 -46.67 -36.59 48.45
N VAL A 727 -47.81 -36.37 47.79
CA VAL A 727 -49.03 -35.86 48.44
C VAL A 727 -49.54 -36.83 49.51
N ALA A 728 -49.38 -38.14 49.29
CA ALA A 728 -49.69 -39.19 50.26
C ALA A 728 -48.62 -39.41 51.36
N GLN A 729 -47.53 -38.63 51.36
CA GLN A 729 -46.37 -38.78 52.27
C GLN A 729 -45.64 -40.14 52.16
N GLU A 730 -45.82 -40.87 51.05
CA GLU A 730 -45.15 -42.15 50.75
C GLU A 730 -43.77 -41.90 50.11
N TYR A 731 -42.87 -41.21 50.81
CA TYR A 731 -41.61 -40.67 50.25
C TYR A 731 -40.72 -41.68 49.50
N LEU A 732 -40.63 -42.93 49.99
CA LEU A 732 -39.81 -43.97 49.35
C LEU A 732 -40.37 -44.42 48.00
N LYS A 733 -41.70 -44.49 47.89
CA LYS A 733 -42.42 -44.83 46.65
C LYS A 733 -42.39 -43.66 45.65
N ALA A 734 -42.45 -42.43 46.16
CA ALA A 734 -42.25 -41.23 45.36
C ALA A 734 -40.85 -41.17 44.71
N LEU A 735 -39.81 -41.53 45.48
CA LEU A 735 -38.44 -41.63 44.99
C LEU A 735 -38.31 -42.70 43.90
N GLN A 736 -38.80 -43.92 44.17
CA GLN A 736 -38.77 -45.03 43.20
C GLN A 736 -39.49 -44.67 41.88
N ALA A 737 -40.66 -44.04 41.94
CA ALA A 737 -41.39 -43.61 40.74
C ALA A 737 -40.65 -42.51 39.96
N ALA A 738 -39.92 -41.61 40.64
CA ALA A 738 -39.08 -40.59 40.00
C ALA A 738 -37.82 -41.20 39.34
N GLU A 739 -37.15 -42.15 40.01
CA GLU A 739 -36.03 -42.91 39.46
C GLU A 739 -36.46 -43.76 38.25
N GLU A 740 -37.65 -44.39 38.30
CA GLU A 740 -38.23 -45.10 37.16
C GLU A 740 -38.49 -44.16 35.97
N ALA A 741 -39.08 -42.98 36.20
CA ALA A 741 -39.29 -41.97 35.16
C ALA A 741 -37.97 -41.51 34.53
N GLN A 742 -36.96 -41.23 35.35
CA GLN A 742 -35.62 -40.83 34.90
C GLN A 742 -34.95 -41.93 34.07
N ARG A 743 -35.04 -43.20 34.53
CA ARG A 743 -34.49 -44.36 33.83
C ARG A 743 -35.19 -44.64 32.49
N ILE A 744 -36.49 -44.44 32.41
CA ILE A 744 -37.26 -44.53 31.16
C ILE A 744 -36.75 -43.49 30.17
N LEU A 745 -36.58 -42.23 30.59
CA LEU A 745 -36.12 -41.15 29.72
C LEU A 745 -34.66 -41.29 29.29
N LEU A 746 -33.72 -41.59 30.20
CA LEU A 746 -32.32 -41.80 29.84
C LEU A 746 -32.14 -42.98 28.86
N LYS A 747 -32.91 -44.06 29.03
CA LYS A 747 -32.90 -45.20 28.09
C LYS A 747 -33.53 -44.84 26.75
N ALA A 748 -34.62 -44.06 26.75
CA ALA A 748 -35.26 -43.57 25.53
C ALA A 748 -34.36 -42.59 24.77
N GLU A 749 -33.67 -41.68 25.47
CA GLU A 749 -32.68 -40.74 24.94
C GLU A 749 -31.52 -41.48 24.28
N GLN A 750 -30.91 -42.46 24.95
CA GLN A 750 -29.84 -43.27 24.36
C GLN A 750 -30.30 -44.05 23.12
N ASN A 751 -31.50 -44.62 23.15
CA ASN A 751 -32.08 -45.34 22.00
C ASN A 751 -32.43 -44.39 20.84
N ALA A 752 -32.98 -43.22 21.13
CA ALA A 752 -33.33 -42.19 20.16
C ALA A 752 -32.08 -41.58 19.52
N ALA A 753 -31.07 -41.23 20.31
CA ALA A 753 -29.77 -40.76 19.82
C ALA A 753 -29.10 -41.83 18.94
N ARG A 754 -29.16 -43.12 19.32
CA ARG A 754 -28.66 -44.23 18.50
C ARG A 754 -29.41 -44.38 17.17
N ALA A 755 -30.72 -44.17 17.16
CA ALA A 755 -31.53 -44.20 15.94
C ALA A 755 -31.24 -42.99 15.04
N ALA A 756 -31.20 -41.78 15.61
CA ALA A 756 -30.83 -40.55 14.94
C ALA A 756 -29.42 -40.63 14.33
N THR A 757 -28.44 -41.15 15.07
CA THR A 757 -27.07 -41.35 14.57
C THR A 757 -27.05 -42.25 13.34
N LYS A 758 -27.85 -43.32 13.32
CA LYS A 758 -27.94 -44.21 12.15
C LYS A 758 -28.58 -43.51 10.96
N GLU A 759 -29.73 -42.87 11.13
CA GLU A 759 -30.40 -42.15 10.04
C GLU A 759 -29.51 -41.02 9.49
N ASN A 760 -28.81 -40.29 10.36
CA ASN A 760 -27.84 -39.26 9.95
C ASN A 760 -26.62 -39.85 9.24
N LEU A 761 -26.11 -41.02 9.66
CA LEU A 761 -25.02 -41.71 8.96
C LEU A 761 -25.48 -42.21 7.59
N ASP A 762 -26.64 -42.86 7.50
CA ASP A 762 -27.19 -43.34 6.23
C ASP A 762 -27.38 -42.16 5.25
N ALA A 763 -27.99 -41.06 5.71
CA ALA A 763 -28.15 -39.83 4.93
C ALA A 763 -26.80 -39.14 4.59
N ALA A 764 -25.83 -39.12 5.51
CA ALA A 764 -24.51 -38.56 5.25
C ALA A 764 -23.72 -39.40 4.24
N ALA A 765 -23.86 -40.73 4.26
CA ALA A 765 -23.27 -41.62 3.25
C ALA A 765 -23.88 -41.33 1.87
N ASP A 766 -25.20 -41.24 1.76
CA ASP A 766 -25.88 -40.88 0.50
C ASP A 766 -25.43 -39.50 -0.02
N LYS A 767 -25.30 -38.50 0.86
CA LYS A 767 -24.83 -37.15 0.49
C LYS A 767 -23.32 -37.11 0.16
N ILE A 768 -22.48 -37.91 0.81
CA ILE A 768 -21.06 -38.10 0.44
C ILE A 768 -20.97 -38.74 -0.95
N ASN A 769 -21.74 -39.81 -1.22
CA ASN A 769 -21.80 -40.46 -2.53
C ASN A 769 -22.27 -39.50 -3.63
N LEU A 770 -23.28 -38.65 -3.35
CA LEU A 770 -23.74 -37.59 -4.25
C LEU A 770 -22.68 -36.51 -4.48
N ALA A 771 -21.95 -36.09 -3.44
CA ALA A 771 -20.85 -35.14 -3.58
C ALA A 771 -19.67 -35.73 -4.38
N GLU A 772 -19.35 -37.01 -4.20
CA GLU A 772 -18.34 -37.73 -4.98
C GLU A 772 -18.78 -37.88 -6.45
N ALA A 773 -20.04 -38.26 -6.71
CA ALA A 773 -20.61 -38.34 -8.06
C ALA A 773 -20.68 -36.98 -8.78
N ALA A 774 -20.92 -35.90 -8.02
CA ALA A 774 -20.77 -34.52 -8.48
C ALA A 774 -19.30 -34.14 -8.75
N GLY A 775 -18.32 -34.89 -8.26
CA GLY A 775 -16.90 -34.60 -8.41
C GLY A 775 -16.35 -33.57 -7.41
N ALA A 776 -16.95 -33.46 -6.22
CA ALA A 776 -16.55 -32.52 -5.16
C ALA A 776 -15.07 -32.66 -4.73
N ILE A 777 -14.45 -33.81 -4.97
CA ILE A 777 -12.99 -34.04 -4.86
C ILE A 777 -12.19 -32.95 -5.60
N MET A 778 -12.69 -32.42 -6.72
CA MET A 778 -11.98 -31.42 -7.55
C MET A 778 -12.19 -29.96 -7.14
N PHE A 779 -13.21 -29.64 -6.34
CA PHE A 779 -13.59 -28.23 -6.05
C PHE A 779 -13.92 -27.94 -4.57
N ALA A 780 -14.29 -28.95 -3.79
CA ALA A 780 -14.53 -28.89 -2.35
C ALA A 780 -13.83 -30.05 -1.58
N PRO A 781 -12.55 -30.36 -1.85
CA PRO A 781 -11.88 -31.52 -1.24
C PRO A 781 -11.78 -31.42 0.28
N ALA A 782 -11.66 -30.21 0.84
CA ALA A 782 -11.59 -30.00 2.27
C ALA A 782 -12.91 -30.36 2.96
N GLN A 783 -14.03 -29.84 2.45
CA GLN A 783 -15.38 -30.12 2.97
C GLN A 783 -15.73 -31.60 2.84
N LEU A 784 -15.41 -32.23 1.70
CA LEU A 784 -15.64 -33.67 1.49
C LEU A 784 -14.78 -34.53 2.44
N THR A 785 -13.49 -34.19 2.60
CA THR A 785 -12.59 -34.91 3.52
C THR A 785 -13.07 -34.74 4.97
N GLU A 786 -13.56 -33.56 5.35
CA GLU A 786 -14.14 -33.33 6.67
C GLU A 786 -15.43 -34.13 6.88
N ALA A 787 -16.33 -34.18 5.90
CA ALA A 787 -17.54 -35.00 5.95
C ALA A 787 -17.20 -36.49 6.17
N ILE A 788 -16.26 -37.05 5.40
CA ILE A 788 -15.78 -38.43 5.53
C ILE A 788 -15.10 -38.66 6.89
N ARG A 789 -14.31 -37.70 7.38
CA ARG A 789 -13.66 -37.76 8.70
C ARG A 789 -14.69 -37.79 9.83
N LEU A 790 -15.70 -36.93 9.77
CA LEU A 790 -16.79 -36.83 10.75
C LEU A 790 -17.68 -38.08 10.70
N TYR A 791 -17.99 -38.59 9.50
CA TYR A 791 -18.71 -39.84 9.29
C TYR A 791 -18.03 -41.01 10.03
N HIS A 792 -16.76 -41.27 9.74
CA HIS A 792 -16.00 -42.33 10.43
C HIS A 792 -15.78 -42.07 11.93
N GLN A 793 -15.77 -40.81 12.37
CA GLN A 793 -15.73 -40.46 13.79
C GLN A 793 -17.05 -40.80 14.48
N ALA A 794 -18.19 -40.50 13.86
CA ALA A 794 -19.52 -40.87 14.35
C ALA A 794 -19.74 -42.40 14.37
N GLU A 795 -19.29 -43.13 13.34
CA GLU A 795 -19.28 -44.61 13.35
C GLU A 795 -18.50 -45.16 14.55
N LYS A 796 -17.29 -44.65 14.81
CA LYS A 796 -16.46 -45.08 15.94
C LYS A 796 -17.11 -44.76 17.29
N LEU A 797 -17.78 -43.62 17.44
CA LEU A 797 -18.53 -43.26 18.65
C LEU A 797 -19.78 -44.15 18.84
N LEU A 798 -20.50 -44.45 17.75
CA LEU A 798 -21.64 -45.36 17.72
C LEU A 798 -21.24 -46.79 18.13
N ALA A 799 -20.09 -47.28 17.64
CA ALA A 799 -19.53 -48.58 17.99
C ALA A 799 -19.04 -48.65 19.46
N ARG A 800 -18.59 -47.53 20.04
CA ARG A 800 -18.20 -47.40 21.46
C ARG A 800 -19.39 -47.24 22.41
N GLY A 801 -20.60 -47.00 21.89
CA GLY A 801 -21.80 -46.76 22.69
C GLY A 801 -21.97 -45.31 23.18
N GLU A 802 -21.17 -44.36 22.68
CA GLU A 802 -21.24 -42.94 23.05
C GLU A 802 -22.33 -42.19 22.24
N TYR A 803 -23.57 -42.67 22.31
CA TYR A 803 -24.65 -42.31 21.37
C TYR A 803 -24.96 -40.80 21.26
N LEU A 804 -24.87 -40.04 22.36
CA LEU A 804 -25.13 -38.59 22.33
C LEU A 804 -24.08 -37.84 21.50
N LYS A 805 -22.79 -38.11 21.72
CA LYS A 805 -21.71 -37.52 20.91
C LYS A 805 -21.75 -38.04 19.47
N ALA A 806 -22.11 -39.30 19.27
CA ALA A 806 -22.24 -39.90 17.95
C ALA A 806 -23.34 -39.18 17.13
N ARG A 807 -24.47 -38.82 17.77
CA ARG A 807 -25.53 -38.00 17.15
C ARG A 807 -24.97 -36.66 16.70
N ASP A 808 -24.34 -35.91 17.59
CA ASP A 808 -23.87 -34.55 17.29
C ASP A 808 -22.82 -34.54 16.15
N VAL A 809 -21.88 -35.48 16.18
CA VAL A 809 -20.87 -35.64 15.11
C VAL A 809 -21.50 -36.14 13.80
N SER A 810 -22.52 -37.00 13.84
CA SER A 810 -23.23 -37.45 12.63
C SER A 810 -24.04 -36.32 11.97
N ALA A 811 -24.60 -35.39 12.75
CA ALA A 811 -25.27 -34.21 12.22
C ALA A 811 -24.27 -33.25 11.54
N GLN A 812 -23.08 -33.07 12.13
CA GLN A 812 -21.99 -32.31 11.51
C GLN A 812 -21.47 -32.98 10.22
N ALA A 813 -21.40 -34.30 10.18
CA ALA A 813 -21.04 -35.05 8.96
C ALA A 813 -22.06 -34.80 7.83
N LEU A 814 -23.36 -34.81 8.15
CA LEU A 814 -24.43 -34.54 7.20
C LEU A 814 -24.37 -33.11 6.64
N THR A 815 -24.16 -32.09 7.49
CA THR A 815 -24.02 -30.70 7.02
C THR A 815 -22.77 -30.52 6.15
N ALA A 816 -21.63 -31.08 6.55
CA ALA A 816 -20.40 -31.00 5.77
C ALA A 816 -20.51 -31.72 4.41
N ALA A 817 -21.25 -32.83 4.34
CA ALA A 817 -21.54 -33.53 3.09
C ALA A 817 -22.42 -32.69 2.15
N GLU A 818 -23.43 -32.02 2.69
CA GLU A 818 -24.31 -31.14 1.91
C GLU A 818 -23.59 -29.88 1.42
N ASP A 819 -22.74 -29.28 2.25
CA ASP A 819 -21.87 -28.15 1.87
C ASP A 819 -20.85 -28.54 0.79
N ALA A 820 -20.30 -29.75 0.85
CA ALA A 820 -19.42 -30.28 -0.20
C ALA A 820 -20.16 -30.48 -1.53
N ARG A 821 -21.40 -30.98 -1.48
CA ARG A 821 -22.28 -31.18 -2.65
C ARG A 821 -22.66 -29.85 -3.31
N LEU A 822 -23.08 -28.87 -2.51
CA LEU A 822 -23.60 -27.58 -2.98
C LEU A 822 -22.56 -26.46 -3.08
N TYR A 823 -21.26 -26.76 -2.87
CA TYR A 823 -20.19 -25.76 -2.80
C TYR A 823 -20.22 -24.69 -3.90
N ASN A 824 -20.33 -25.08 -5.18
CA ASN A 824 -20.37 -24.12 -6.28
C ASN A 824 -21.71 -23.35 -6.36
N VAL A 825 -22.83 -23.96 -5.96
CA VAL A 825 -24.15 -23.29 -5.89
C VAL A 825 -24.11 -22.19 -4.81
N ASN A 826 -23.61 -22.53 -3.62
CA ASN A 826 -23.45 -21.58 -2.51
C ASN A 826 -22.48 -20.45 -2.88
N LYS A 827 -21.33 -20.78 -3.48
CA LYS A 827 -20.38 -19.81 -4.00
C LYS A 827 -20.97 -18.86 -5.06
N ALA A 828 -21.83 -19.36 -5.95
CA ALA A 828 -22.53 -18.52 -6.92
C ALA A 828 -23.50 -17.55 -6.24
N ARG A 829 -24.27 -18.04 -5.25
CA ARG A 829 -25.19 -17.24 -4.42
C ARG A 829 -24.45 -16.15 -3.63
N ASP A 830 -23.32 -16.47 -3.02
CA ASP A 830 -22.48 -15.51 -2.28
C ASP A 830 -21.96 -14.39 -3.20
N LEU A 831 -21.45 -14.75 -4.38
CA LEU A 831 -20.96 -13.78 -5.38
C LEU A 831 -22.11 -12.91 -5.93
N ALA A 832 -23.28 -13.48 -6.18
CA ALA A 832 -24.47 -12.74 -6.61
C ALA A 832 -24.99 -11.78 -5.52
N SER A 833 -24.96 -12.21 -4.25
CA SER A 833 -25.27 -11.36 -3.09
C SER A 833 -24.28 -10.20 -2.95
N LEU A 834 -22.98 -10.45 -3.14
CA LEU A 834 -21.96 -9.42 -3.11
C LEU A 834 -22.08 -8.44 -4.29
N SER A 835 -22.33 -8.94 -5.50
CA SER A 835 -22.63 -8.11 -6.68
C SER A 835 -23.85 -7.22 -6.44
N THR A 836 -24.91 -7.76 -5.84
CA THR A 836 -26.12 -7.01 -5.46
C THR A 836 -25.81 -5.85 -4.50
N ARG A 837 -24.91 -6.04 -3.52
CA ARG A 837 -24.46 -4.96 -2.60
C ARG A 837 -23.72 -3.85 -3.34
N TYR A 838 -22.94 -4.19 -4.36
CA TYR A 838 -22.28 -3.24 -5.28
C TYR A 838 -23.17 -2.79 -6.44
N GLY A 839 -24.50 -2.85 -6.29
CA GLY A 839 -25.43 -2.32 -7.30
C GLY A 839 -25.49 -3.13 -8.60
N GLY A 840 -25.14 -4.43 -8.58
CA GLY A 840 -25.16 -5.32 -9.73
C GLY A 840 -26.50 -5.37 -10.48
N TRP A 841 -27.63 -5.11 -9.81
CA TRP A 841 -28.93 -4.94 -10.48
C TRP A 841 -29.02 -3.73 -11.42
N LYS A 842 -28.18 -2.70 -11.23
CA LYS A 842 -28.03 -1.56 -12.14
C LYS A 842 -26.97 -1.82 -13.21
N ALA A 843 -25.86 -2.46 -12.83
CA ALA A 843 -24.68 -2.63 -13.68
C ALA A 843 -24.76 -3.86 -14.62
N SER A 844 -25.37 -4.95 -14.17
CA SER A 844 -25.22 -6.29 -14.76
C SER A 844 -26.42 -7.20 -14.50
N HIS A 845 -27.64 -6.66 -14.58
CA HIS A 845 -28.90 -7.39 -14.36
C HIS A 845 -28.97 -8.76 -15.07
N PRO A 846 -28.60 -8.93 -16.36
CA PRO A 846 -28.72 -10.23 -17.05
C PRO A 846 -27.88 -11.33 -16.41
N TYR A 847 -26.62 -11.03 -16.05
CA TYR A 847 -25.72 -12.02 -15.47
C TYR A 847 -26.14 -12.45 -14.06
N LEU A 848 -26.80 -11.57 -13.28
CA LEU A 848 -27.39 -11.95 -11.99
C LEU A 848 -28.57 -12.93 -12.18
N VAL A 849 -29.50 -12.62 -13.08
CA VAL A 849 -30.65 -13.50 -13.37
C VAL A 849 -30.18 -14.86 -13.88
N GLU A 850 -29.22 -14.89 -14.81
CA GLU A 850 -28.64 -16.15 -15.31
C GLU A 850 -27.89 -16.93 -14.23
N ALA A 851 -27.17 -16.26 -13.33
CA ALA A 851 -26.50 -16.92 -12.21
C ALA A 851 -27.50 -17.54 -11.23
N GLU A 852 -28.55 -16.82 -10.84
CA GLU A 852 -29.59 -17.33 -9.94
C GLU A 852 -30.38 -18.49 -10.56
N GLN A 853 -30.78 -18.37 -11.83
CA GLN A 853 -31.46 -19.45 -12.56
C GLN A 853 -30.59 -20.71 -12.67
N LYS A 854 -29.32 -20.56 -13.08
CA LYS A 854 -28.40 -21.72 -13.20
C LYS A 854 -28.07 -22.33 -11.85
N ALA A 855 -27.94 -21.52 -10.79
CA ALA A 855 -27.73 -22.02 -9.43
C ALA A 855 -28.93 -22.85 -8.93
N ALA A 856 -30.16 -22.42 -9.21
CA ALA A 856 -31.37 -23.16 -8.83
C ALA A 856 -31.52 -24.48 -9.61
N VAL A 857 -31.31 -24.48 -10.93
CA VAL A 857 -31.36 -25.70 -11.75
C VAL A 857 -30.21 -26.67 -11.39
N ALA A 858 -29.02 -26.14 -11.07
CA ALA A 858 -27.91 -26.96 -10.60
C ALA A 858 -28.22 -27.66 -9.27
N GLU A 859 -28.83 -26.97 -8.30
CA GLU A 859 -29.21 -27.55 -7.00
C GLU A 859 -30.16 -28.75 -7.17
N GLU A 860 -31.16 -28.65 -8.04
CA GLU A 860 -32.10 -29.73 -8.38
C GLU A 860 -31.40 -30.92 -9.06
N LEU A 861 -30.51 -30.66 -10.03
CA LEU A 861 -29.78 -31.73 -10.74
C LEU A 861 -28.73 -32.43 -9.86
N LEU A 862 -28.25 -31.78 -8.80
CA LEU A 862 -27.30 -32.33 -7.83
C LEU A 862 -27.93 -33.29 -6.82
N ASP A 863 -29.25 -33.43 -6.76
CA ASP A 863 -29.93 -34.38 -5.86
C ASP A 863 -29.99 -35.82 -6.43
N ASN A 864 -29.61 -36.03 -7.69
CA ASN A 864 -29.62 -37.35 -8.35
C ASN A 864 -28.21 -37.69 -8.89
N PRO A 865 -27.62 -38.87 -8.55
CA PRO A 865 -26.27 -39.24 -8.98
C PRO A 865 -26.08 -39.30 -10.51
N GLN A 866 -27.16 -39.55 -11.27
CA GLN A 866 -27.09 -39.64 -12.73
C GLN A 866 -26.98 -38.27 -13.42
N THR A 867 -27.48 -37.22 -12.78
CA THR A 867 -27.47 -35.83 -13.28
C THR A 867 -26.46 -34.93 -12.56
N ALA A 868 -25.85 -35.40 -11.47
CA ALA A 868 -24.96 -34.61 -10.62
C ALA A 868 -23.76 -33.98 -11.38
N ALA A 869 -23.23 -34.65 -12.40
CA ALA A 869 -22.17 -34.11 -13.25
C ALA A 869 -22.64 -32.91 -14.11
N GLU A 870 -23.84 -33.00 -14.70
CA GLU A 870 -24.47 -31.90 -15.45
C GLU A 870 -24.83 -30.73 -14.52
N GLY A 871 -25.36 -31.05 -13.33
CA GLY A 871 -25.60 -30.09 -12.25
C GLY A 871 -24.35 -29.32 -11.84
N GLN A 872 -23.17 -29.97 -11.76
CA GLN A 872 -21.93 -29.24 -11.46
C GLN A 872 -21.41 -28.37 -12.60
N GLU A 873 -21.57 -28.76 -13.87
CA GLU A 873 -21.20 -27.86 -14.97
C GLU A 873 -22.08 -26.61 -14.95
N LEU A 874 -23.39 -26.76 -14.71
CA LEU A 874 -24.30 -25.62 -14.50
C LEU A 874 -23.94 -24.79 -13.25
N ALA A 875 -23.51 -25.42 -12.15
CA ALA A 875 -23.04 -24.71 -10.96
C ALA A 875 -21.75 -23.90 -11.23
N LYS A 876 -20.80 -24.46 -12.00
CA LYS A 876 -19.59 -23.74 -12.44
C LYS A 876 -19.94 -22.56 -13.35
N GLU A 877 -20.89 -22.73 -14.26
CA GLU A 877 -21.41 -21.63 -15.07
C GLU A 877 -22.10 -20.56 -14.22
N ALA A 878 -22.88 -20.95 -13.20
CA ALA A 878 -23.49 -20.01 -12.26
C ALA A 878 -22.44 -19.19 -11.50
N VAL A 879 -21.36 -19.83 -11.00
CA VAL A 879 -20.22 -19.13 -10.37
C VAL A 879 -19.57 -18.15 -11.35
N LYS A 880 -19.39 -18.55 -12.62
CA LYS A 880 -18.80 -17.70 -13.66
C LYS A 880 -19.67 -16.47 -13.95
N MET A 881 -20.99 -16.64 -14.10
CA MET A 881 -21.92 -15.53 -14.32
C MET A 881 -22.02 -14.61 -13.09
N ALA A 882 -22.04 -15.17 -11.88
CA ALA A 882 -22.02 -14.40 -10.65
C ALA A 882 -20.73 -13.59 -10.47
N GLN A 883 -19.57 -14.15 -10.85
CA GLN A 883 -18.30 -13.42 -10.85
C GLN A 883 -18.28 -12.30 -11.89
N MET A 884 -18.78 -12.54 -13.11
CA MET A 884 -18.92 -11.51 -14.14
C MET A 884 -19.85 -10.38 -13.68
N ALA A 885 -20.97 -10.71 -13.02
CA ALA A 885 -21.85 -9.73 -12.40
C ALA A 885 -21.18 -8.95 -11.27
N LEU A 886 -20.34 -9.57 -10.45
CA LEU A 886 -19.59 -8.89 -9.40
C LEU A 886 -18.54 -7.93 -9.97
N ASP A 887 -17.79 -8.37 -10.98
CA ASP A 887 -16.77 -7.56 -11.63
C ASP A 887 -17.38 -6.33 -12.32
N HIS A 888 -18.47 -6.51 -13.07
CA HIS A 888 -19.22 -5.39 -13.66
C HIS A 888 -19.84 -4.44 -12.62
N ALA A 889 -20.35 -4.96 -11.49
CA ALA A 889 -20.88 -4.15 -10.40
C ALA A 889 -19.79 -3.28 -9.74
N ARG A 890 -18.59 -3.85 -9.56
CA ARG A 890 -17.41 -3.15 -9.05
C ARG A 890 -16.92 -2.07 -10.02
N ASP A 891 -16.80 -2.38 -11.31
CA ASP A 891 -16.43 -1.40 -12.34
C ASP A 891 -17.42 -0.23 -12.40
N TYR A 892 -18.73 -0.52 -12.42
CA TYR A 892 -19.77 0.50 -12.42
C TYR A 892 -19.71 1.38 -11.16
N THR A 893 -19.62 0.77 -9.97
CA THR A 893 -19.54 1.50 -8.70
C THR A 893 -18.28 2.36 -8.61
N PHE A 894 -17.14 1.85 -9.10
CA PHE A 894 -15.89 2.60 -9.18
C PHE A 894 -16.05 3.85 -10.04
N GLN A 895 -16.61 3.73 -11.26
CA GLN A 895 -16.85 4.88 -12.14
C GLN A 895 -17.87 5.86 -11.55
N GLU A 896 -18.99 5.40 -10.98
CA GLU A 896 -20.00 6.26 -10.35
C GLU A 896 -19.41 7.08 -9.19
N ARG A 897 -18.56 6.47 -8.35
CA ARG A 897 -17.86 7.18 -7.27
C ARG A 897 -16.78 8.12 -7.81
N LEU A 898 -16.00 7.72 -8.80
CA LEU A 898 -15.00 8.58 -9.45
C LEU A 898 -15.64 9.84 -10.06
N ASP A 899 -16.79 9.69 -10.74
CA ASP A 899 -17.58 10.81 -11.27
C ASP A 899 -18.12 11.73 -10.18
N ASN A 900 -18.62 11.16 -9.07
CA ASN A 900 -19.08 11.95 -7.93
C ASN A 900 -17.93 12.68 -7.23
N ILE A 901 -16.75 12.07 -7.13
CA ILE A 901 -15.52 12.69 -6.65
C ILE A 901 -15.09 13.84 -7.58
N TYR A 902 -15.11 13.65 -8.90
CA TYR A 902 -14.83 14.75 -9.84
C TYR A 902 -15.87 15.87 -9.77
N ARG A 903 -17.16 15.57 -9.52
CA ARG A 903 -18.18 16.59 -9.27
C ARG A 903 -17.92 17.36 -7.97
N ALA A 904 -17.57 16.65 -6.88
CA ALA A 904 -17.23 17.26 -5.59
C ALA A 904 -15.95 18.11 -5.67
N LEU A 905 -14.91 17.64 -6.37
CA LEU A 905 -13.71 18.42 -6.68
C LEU A 905 -14.06 19.69 -7.48
N ASN A 906 -14.85 19.57 -8.54
CA ASN A 906 -15.31 20.74 -9.31
C ASN A 906 -16.15 21.71 -8.45
N GLN A 907 -16.93 21.21 -7.49
CA GLN A 907 -17.66 22.04 -6.53
C GLN A 907 -16.71 22.74 -5.55
N ALA A 908 -15.68 22.06 -5.04
CA ALA A 908 -14.65 22.65 -4.18
C ALA A 908 -13.85 23.74 -4.90
N LEU A 909 -13.41 23.47 -6.15
CA LEU A 909 -12.75 24.45 -7.01
C LEU A 909 -13.66 25.68 -7.25
N ARG A 910 -14.96 25.46 -7.52
CA ARG A 910 -15.98 26.51 -7.65
C ARG A 910 -16.34 27.21 -6.33
N ALA A 911 -15.94 26.67 -5.18
CA ALA A 911 -16.09 27.29 -3.86
C ALA A 911 -14.83 28.08 -3.42
N GLY A 912 -13.82 28.17 -4.28
CA GLY A 912 -12.58 28.93 -4.01
C GLY A 912 -11.42 28.11 -3.43
N ALA A 913 -11.57 26.79 -3.28
CA ALA A 913 -10.55 25.95 -2.66
C ALA A 913 -9.17 26.03 -3.36
N ASN A 914 -9.15 26.30 -4.68
CA ASN A 914 -7.91 26.44 -5.46
C ASN A 914 -7.13 27.74 -5.18
N TYR A 915 -7.65 28.63 -4.32
CA TYR A 915 -6.98 29.86 -3.86
C TYR A 915 -6.62 29.78 -2.38
N PHE A 916 -7.53 29.26 -1.54
CA PHE A 916 -7.34 29.23 -0.08
C PHE A 916 -6.80 27.90 0.47
N ASN A 917 -7.02 26.77 -0.23
CA ASN A 917 -6.68 25.40 0.20
C ASN A 917 -5.83 24.65 -0.87
N VAL A 918 -4.88 25.36 -1.49
CA VAL A 918 -4.15 24.90 -2.70
C VAL A 918 -3.41 23.57 -2.51
N GLU A 919 -2.77 23.35 -1.37
CA GLU A 919 -1.97 22.15 -1.09
C GLU A 919 -2.85 20.90 -0.94
N GLU A 920 -3.94 21.03 -0.17
CA GLU A 920 -4.90 19.94 0.06
C GLU A 920 -5.59 19.54 -1.26
N VAL A 921 -5.97 20.52 -2.08
CA VAL A 921 -6.54 20.27 -3.43
C VAL A 921 -5.54 19.53 -4.33
N LYS A 922 -4.25 19.91 -4.32
CA LYS A 922 -3.20 19.20 -5.08
C LYS A 922 -3.00 17.77 -4.58
N ARG A 923 -3.00 17.54 -3.26
CA ARG A 923 -2.86 16.20 -2.67
C ARG A 923 -4.02 15.29 -3.09
N LEU A 924 -5.25 15.78 -2.95
CA LEU A 924 -6.46 15.04 -3.35
C LEU A 924 -6.47 14.72 -4.86
N ILE A 925 -6.02 15.63 -5.73
CA ILE A 925 -5.88 15.35 -7.18
C ILE A 925 -4.86 14.24 -7.44
N ALA A 926 -3.74 14.22 -6.71
CA ALA A 926 -2.74 13.15 -6.82
C ALA A 926 -3.30 11.80 -6.33
N GLU A 927 -4.01 11.78 -5.21
CA GLU A 927 -4.67 10.58 -4.66
C GLU A 927 -5.75 10.03 -5.60
N ILE A 928 -6.56 10.88 -6.24
CA ILE A 928 -7.54 10.47 -7.26
C ILE A 928 -6.85 9.78 -8.45
N ASN A 929 -5.74 10.34 -8.93
CA ASN A 929 -4.98 9.76 -10.04
C ASN A 929 -4.31 8.44 -9.65
N ALA A 930 -3.79 8.33 -8.41
CA ALA A 930 -3.23 7.10 -7.88
C ALA A 930 -4.30 5.99 -7.80
N ALA A 931 -5.44 6.28 -7.14
CA ALA A 931 -6.57 5.36 -7.03
C ALA A 931 -7.09 4.88 -8.40
N ARG A 932 -7.09 5.76 -9.41
CA ARG A 932 -7.43 5.40 -10.80
C ARG A 932 -6.37 4.53 -11.47
N SER A 933 -5.08 4.76 -11.21
CA SER A 933 -3.98 4.00 -11.82
C SER A 933 -3.78 2.61 -11.20
N GLU A 934 -4.11 2.45 -9.92
CA GLU A 934 -3.99 1.18 -9.19
C GLU A 934 -5.23 0.28 -9.38
N TYR A 935 -6.35 0.79 -9.91
CA TYR A 935 -7.62 0.09 -9.92
C TYR A 935 -7.64 -1.19 -10.77
N CYS A 936 -8.11 -2.29 -10.18
CA CYS A 936 -8.60 -3.47 -10.87
C CYS A 936 -9.77 -4.11 -10.08
N THR A 937 -10.62 -4.89 -10.73
CA THR A 937 -11.78 -5.56 -10.10
C THR A 937 -11.41 -6.44 -8.89
N ARG A 938 -10.16 -6.93 -8.83
CA ARG A 938 -9.63 -7.74 -7.73
C ARG A 938 -9.18 -6.95 -6.50
N ASN A 939 -8.79 -5.68 -6.64
CA ASN A 939 -8.38 -4.82 -5.52
C ASN A 939 -9.40 -3.72 -5.18
N PHE A 940 -10.60 -3.79 -5.79
CA PHE A 940 -11.70 -2.84 -5.59
C PHE A 940 -11.89 -2.50 -4.11
N ASP A 941 -11.96 -3.49 -3.20
CA ASP A 941 -12.26 -3.25 -1.78
C ASP A 941 -11.21 -2.36 -1.07
N ALA A 942 -9.94 -2.41 -1.50
CA ALA A 942 -8.88 -1.55 -0.98
C ALA A 942 -8.91 -0.14 -1.60
N VAL A 943 -9.23 -0.06 -2.90
CA VAL A 943 -9.43 1.21 -3.61
C VAL A 943 -10.69 1.93 -3.10
N GLU A 944 -11.74 1.18 -2.73
CA GLU A 944 -13.01 1.66 -2.21
C GLU A 944 -12.84 2.48 -0.91
N MET A 945 -11.94 2.03 -0.03
CA MET A 945 -11.56 2.78 1.18
C MET A 945 -10.86 4.09 0.83
N ARG A 946 -9.86 4.06 -0.07
CA ARG A 946 -9.17 5.29 -0.50
C ARG A 946 -10.12 6.29 -1.18
N LEU A 947 -11.05 5.83 -2.01
CA LEU A 947 -12.09 6.71 -2.59
C LEU A 947 -12.95 7.36 -1.51
N LYS A 948 -13.24 6.65 -0.40
CA LYS A 948 -14.02 7.18 0.73
C LYS A 948 -13.23 8.24 1.51
N ASP A 949 -11.93 8.05 1.67
CA ASP A 949 -11.05 9.04 2.31
C ASP A 949 -10.92 10.30 1.44
N ILE A 950 -10.82 10.14 0.12
CA ILE A 950 -10.83 11.25 -0.86
C ILE A 950 -12.15 12.02 -0.80
N GLU A 951 -13.30 11.34 -0.77
CA GLU A 951 -14.64 11.97 -0.61
C GLU A 951 -14.72 12.77 0.70
N ALA A 952 -14.25 12.19 1.82
CA ALA A 952 -14.22 12.86 3.12
C ALA A 952 -13.18 14.00 3.20
N GLY A 953 -12.10 13.94 2.43
CA GLY A 953 -11.14 15.02 2.26
C GLY A 953 -11.72 16.19 1.47
N LEU A 954 -12.38 15.90 0.34
CA LEU A 954 -13.06 16.91 -0.47
C LEU A 954 -14.19 17.62 0.29
N ALA A 955 -14.98 16.89 1.08
CA ALA A 955 -16.00 17.47 1.95
C ALA A 955 -15.38 18.45 2.96
N ARG A 956 -14.28 18.06 3.63
CA ARG A 956 -13.53 18.92 4.55
C ARG A 956 -12.92 20.14 3.86
N VAL A 957 -12.42 20.02 2.63
CA VAL A 957 -11.91 21.17 1.85
C VAL A 957 -13.02 22.18 1.56
N ILE A 958 -14.24 21.72 1.21
CA ILE A 958 -15.39 22.59 0.97
C ILE A 958 -15.77 23.34 2.27
N GLU A 959 -15.80 22.65 3.40
CA GLU A 959 -16.14 23.23 4.71
C GLU A 959 -15.07 24.20 5.24
N THR A 960 -13.79 23.91 5.03
CA THR A 960 -12.67 24.71 5.56
C THR A 960 -12.31 25.92 4.69
N THR A 961 -12.66 25.93 3.40
CA THR A 961 -12.29 27.03 2.48
C THR A 961 -12.76 28.41 2.98
N PRO A 962 -14.00 28.61 3.49
CA PRO A 962 -14.42 29.86 4.13
C PRO A 962 -13.67 30.16 5.44
N LEU A 963 -13.42 29.13 6.27
CA LEU A 963 -12.76 29.28 7.57
C LEU A 963 -11.31 29.79 7.43
N VAL A 964 -10.60 29.37 6.38
CA VAL A 964 -9.25 29.86 6.09
C VAL A 964 -9.24 31.34 5.73
N LEU A 965 -10.25 31.84 5.00
CA LEU A 965 -10.41 33.29 4.77
C LEU A 965 -10.70 34.02 6.09
N GLU A 966 -11.65 33.54 6.89
CA GLU A 966 -12.03 34.16 8.17
C GLU A 966 -10.83 34.23 9.14
N GLN A 967 -10.04 33.17 9.25
CA GLN A 967 -8.87 33.12 10.11
C GLN A 967 -7.78 34.10 9.64
N ASN A 968 -7.44 34.13 8.34
CA ASN A 968 -6.47 35.09 7.81
C ASN A 968 -6.92 36.56 8.00
N LEU A 969 -8.22 36.84 7.83
CA LEU A 969 -8.77 38.18 8.09
C LEU A 969 -8.69 38.55 9.57
N LYS A 970 -9.01 37.62 10.47
CA LYS A 970 -8.92 37.82 11.92
C LYS A 970 -7.48 38.10 12.36
N ASP A 971 -6.52 37.32 11.86
CA ASP A 971 -5.10 37.47 12.21
C ASP A 971 -4.53 38.79 11.63
N ASN A 972 -4.85 39.14 10.39
CA ASN A 972 -4.43 40.44 9.83
C ASN A 972 -5.12 41.63 10.53
N THR A 973 -6.36 41.47 11.00
CA THR A 973 -7.05 42.50 11.81
C THR A 973 -6.34 42.71 13.15
N ALA A 974 -5.97 41.62 13.83
CA ALA A 974 -5.25 41.69 15.10
C ALA A 974 -3.88 42.37 14.93
N ARG A 975 -3.13 42.03 13.87
CA ARG A 975 -1.86 42.69 13.53
C ARG A 975 -2.05 44.18 13.22
N LEU A 976 -3.03 44.54 12.39
CA LEU A 976 -3.31 45.94 12.07
C LEU A 976 -3.69 46.75 13.31
N ASN A 977 -4.53 46.20 14.20
CA ASN A 977 -4.91 46.87 15.44
C ASN A 977 -3.70 47.12 16.36
N ALA A 978 -2.79 46.15 16.50
CA ALA A 978 -1.55 46.33 17.26
C ALA A 978 -0.65 47.43 16.67
N LEU A 979 -0.60 47.57 15.33
CA LEU A 979 0.12 48.66 14.66
C LEU A 979 -0.56 50.01 14.86
N ILE A 980 -1.90 50.07 14.88
CA ILE A 980 -2.67 51.28 15.21
C ILE A 980 -2.39 51.70 16.66
N GLU A 981 -2.41 50.77 17.63
CA GLU A 981 -2.04 51.04 19.03
C GLU A 981 -0.60 51.54 19.18
N ALA A 982 0.32 51.10 18.31
CA ALA A 982 1.70 51.57 18.24
C ALA A 982 1.87 52.93 17.49
N GLY A 983 0.77 53.55 17.05
CA GLY A 983 0.75 54.89 16.44
C GLY A 983 0.72 54.94 14.92
N ALA A 984 0.57 53.81 14.20
CA ALA A 984 0.60 53.79 12.74
C ALA A 984 -0.45 54.71 12.08
N GLU A 985 -1.61 54.94 12.71
CA GLU A 985 -2.68 55.77 12.15
C GLU A 985 -2.31 57.28 12.14
N ASP A 986 -1.39 57.74 12.99
CA ASP A 986 -0.92 59.14 13.01
C ASP A 986 0.04 59.47 11.85
N TYR A 987 0.71 58.45 11.27
CA TYR A 987 1.76 58.62 10.26
C TYR A 987 1.38 58.01 8.89
N MET A 988 0.58 56.95 8.90
CA MET A 988 0.26 56.11 7.73
C MET A 988 -1.25 55.91 7.56
N ALA A 989 -2.07 56.89 7.96
CA ALA A 989 -3.54 56.86 7.92
C ALA A 989 -4.12 56.32 6.60
N GLN A 990 -3.59 56.76 5.45
CA GLN A 990 -4.05 56.30 4.14
C GLN A 990 -3.77 54.82 3.92
N GLU A 991 -2.56 54.35 4.24
CA GLU A 991 -2.17 52.94 4.10
C GLU A 991 -2.99 52.05 5.05
N VAL A 992 -3.31 52.53 6.26
CA VAL A 992 -4.20 51.85 7.23
C VAL A 992 -5.65 51.74 6.70
N ASP A 993 -6.19 52.80 6.09
CA ASP A 993 -7.54 52.77 5.49
C ASP A 993 -7.60 51.92 4.21
N ASP A 994 -6.52 51.91 3.42
CA ASP A 994 -6.37 51.03 2.27
C ASP A 994 -6.34 49.55 2.69
N VAL A 995 -5.66 49.16 3.79
CA VAL A 995 -5.74 47.80 4.37
C VAL A 995 -7.19 47.46 4.77
N LYS A 996 -7.85 48.34 5.55
CA LYS A 996 -9.26 48.14 5.97
C LYS A 996 -10.17 47.96 4.75
N THR A 997 -9.95 48.74 3.70
CA THR A 997 -10.70 48.67 2.43
C THR A 997 -10.45 47.36 1.68
N LEU A 998 -9.19 46.93 1.53
CA LEU A 998 -8.84 45.68 0.87
C LEU A 998 -9.39 44.45 1.60
N MET A 999 -9.36 44.43 2.93
CA MET A 999 -9.96 43.37 3.74
C MET A 999 -11.48 43.30 3.56
N ASN A 1000 -12.16 44.44 3.55
CA ASN A 1000 -13.60 44.51 3.27
C ASN A 1000 -13.94 44.05 1.83
N ARG A 1001 -13.14 44.45 0.82
CA ARG A 1001 -13.30 43.97 -0.56
C ARG A 1001 -13.10 42.46 -0.66
N SER A 1002 -12.10 41.91 0.03
CA SER A 1002 -11.85 40.45 0.07
C SER A 1002 -13.10 39.67 0.53
N VAL A 1003 -13.76 40.10 1.61
CA VAL A 1003 -15.02 39.49 2.09
C VAL A 1003 -16.15 39.64 1.08
N VAL A 1004 -16.31 40.83 0.51
CA VAL A 1004 -17.37 41.12 -0.46
C VAL A 1004 -17.23 40.28 -1.73
N ASP A 1005 -16.01 40.14 -2.25
CA ASP A 1005 -15.75 39.40 -3.47
C ASP A 1005 -15.83 37.87 -3.25
N PHE A 1006 -15.45 37.38 -2.06
CA PHE A 1006 -15.71 35.99 -1.66
C PHE A 1006 -17.21 35.67 -1.67
N ARG A 1007 -18.04 36.55 -1.10
CA ARG A 1007 -19.51 36.42 -1.11
C ARG A 1007 -20.12 36.48 -2.52
N LYS A 1008 -19.51 37.22 -3.45
CA LYS A 1008 -19.87 37.23 -4.88
C LYS A 1008 -19.39 36.00 -5.65
N ARG A 1009 -18.60 35.12 -5.04
CA ARG A 1009 -17.90 33.98 -5.67
C ARG A 1009 -16.75 34.38 -6.61
N ASP A 1010 -16.22 35.59 -6.47
CA ASP A 1010 -14.97 36.01 -7.12
C ASP A 1010 -13.78 35.74 -6.18
N TYR A 1011 -13.39 34.48 -6.14
CA TYR A 1011 -12.32 33.99 -5.26
C TYR A 1011 -10.93 34.48 -5.66
N ALA A 1012 -10.72 34.81 -6.95
CA ALA A 1012 -9.44 35.31 -7.44
C ALA A 1012 -9.19 36.75 -6.94
N SER A 1013 -10.18 37.63 -7.10
CA SER A 1013 -10.12 38.99 -6.57
C SER A 1013 -10.10 38.96 -5.03
N SER A 1014 -10.89 38.10 -4.40
CA SER A 1014 -10.91 37.95 -2.94
C SER A 1014 -9.53 37.59 -2.36
N TYR A 1015 -8.86 36.58 -2.93
CA TYR A 1015 -7.52 36.15 -2.51
C TYR A 1015 -6.46 37.23 -2.79
N THR A 1016 -6.54 37.90 -3.95
CA THR A 1016 -5.61 38.97 -4.30
C THR A 1016 -5.72 40.16 -3.35
N ASN A 1017 -6.95 40.64 -3.08
CA ASN A 1017 -7.22 41.69 -2.10
C ASN A 1017 -6.72 41.33 -0.68
N LEU A 1018 -6.89 40.07 -0.24
CA LEU A 1018 -6.38 39.59 1.05
C LEU A 1018 -4.84 39.62 1.09
N LYS A 1019 -4.19 39.11 0.03
CA LYS A 1019 -2.72 39.08 -0.08
C LYS A 1019 -2.13 40.49 -0.11
N GLU A 1020 -2.75 41.40 -0.84
CA GLU A 1020 -2.37 42.83 -0.87
C GLU A 1020 -2.57 43.49 0.51
N ALA A 1021 -3.67 43.21 1.20
CA ALA A 1021 -3.90 43.70 2.56
C ALA A 1021 -2.80 43.22 3.52
N ILE A 1022 -2.42 41.94 3.50
CA ILE A 1022 -1.33 41.39 4.35
C ILE A 1022 0.02 42.01 3.98
N ALA A 1023 0.33 42.17 2.69
CA ALA A 1023 1.57 42.79 2.24
C ALA A 1023 1.65 44.26 2.66
N LEU A 1024 0.53 44.99 2.64
CA LEU A 1024 0.45 46.38 3.09
C LEU A 1024 0.54 46.48 4.62
N THR A 1025 -0.06 45.57 5.39
CA THR A 1025 0.18 45.45 6.85
C THR A 1025 1.66 45.26 7.16
N ASN A 1026 2.34 44.34 6.47
CA ASN A 1026 3.78 44.10 6.65
C ASN A 1026 4.60 45.38 6.36
N ARG A 1027 4.23 46.14 5.33
CA ARG A 1027 4.90 47.40 4.97
C ARG A 1027 4.68 48.51 6.01
N ILE A 1028 3.50 48.56 6.63
CA ILE A 1028 3.21 49.46 7.77
C ILE A 1028 4.10 49.08 8.95
N GLU A 1029 4.21 47.79 9.27
CA GLU A 1029 5.08 47.27 10.33
C GLU A 1029 6.56 47.63 10.11
N GLU A 1030 7.09 47.36 8.92
CA GLU A 1030 8.49 47.70 8.57
C GLU A 1030 8.78 49.20 8.69
N ARG A 1031 7.90 50.06 8.13
CA ARG A 1031 8.09 51.52 8.19
C ARG A 1031 7.97 52.07 9.60
N LEU A 1032 7.08 51.54 10.43
CA LEU A 1032 6.95 51.94 11.84
C LEU A 1032 8.20 51.53 12.65
N GLN A 1033 8.75 50.34 12.40
CA GLN A 1033 10.01 49.90 13.01
C GLN A 1033 11.21 50.79 12.60
N GLU A 1034 11.29 51.20 11.32
CA GLU A 1034 12.28 52.18 10.87
C GLU A 1034 12.15 53.52 11.59
N GLN A 1035 10.93 54.05 11.72
CA GLN A 1035 10.69 55.32 12.38
C GLN A 1035 11.07 55.30 13.88
N VAL A 1036 10.67 54.26 14.62
CA VAL A 1036 11.03 54.09 16.04
C VAL A 1036 12.54 53.94 16.24
N TYR A 1037 13.22 53.30 15.28
CA TYR A 1037 14.67 53.24 15.25
C TYR A 1037 15.32 54.61 15.00
N PHE A 1038 14.81 55.40 14.05
CA PHE A 1038 15.32 56.76 13.77
C PHE A 1038 15.13 57.72 14.96
N ASP A 1039 13.97 57.69 15.63
CA ASP A 1039 13.73 58.47 16.85
C ASP A 1039 14.73 58.08 17.96
N SER A 1040 14.97 56.78 18.13
CA SER A 1040 15.91 56.25 19.13
C SER A 1040 17.36 56.69 18.86
N VAL A 1041 17.82 56.64 17.60
CA VAL A 1041 19.16 57.12 17.23
C VAL A 1041 19.27 58.64 17.36
N THR A 1042 18.21 59.37 17.02
CA THR A 1042 18.16 60.83 17.18
C THR A 1042 18.25 61.23 18.65
N GLU A 1043 17.61 60.49 19.56
CA GLU A 1043 17.76 60.69 21.01
C GLU A 1043 19.21 60.41 21.48
N LEU A 1044 19.83 59.31 21.01
CA LEU A 1044 21.23 58.98 21.35
C LEU A 1044 22.21 60.07 20.87
N PHE A 1045 22.03 60.60 19.65
CA PHE A 1045 22.86 61.69 19.15
C PHE A 1045 22.59 63.03 19.86
N ALA A 1046 21.35 63.32 20.26
CA ALA A 1046 21.06 64.51 21.07
C ALA A 1046 21.70 64.42 22.47
N GLN A 1047 21.74 63.23 23.07
CA GLN A 1047 22.45 62.97 24.32
C GLN A 1047 23.97 63.09 24.16
N LEU A 1048 24.52 62.61 23.04
CA LEU A 1048 25.94 62.74 22.72
C LEU A 1048 26.35 64.22 22.49
N ASP A 1049 25.53 64.99 21.77
CA ASP A 1049 25.74 66.44 21.58
C ASP A 1049 25.73 67.19 22.90
N LYS A 1050 24.80 66.84 23.80
CA LYS A 1050 24.76 67.41 25.14
C LYS A 1050 26.03 67.07 25.92
N ALA A 1051 26.49 65.82 25.88
CA ALA A 1051 27.74 65.41 26.53
C ALA A 1051 28.96 66.17 25.98
N PHE A 1052 29.03 66.38 24.65
CA PHE A 1052 30.05 67.25 24.05
C PHE A 1052 29.93 68.70 24.52
N HIS A 1053 28.73 69.27 24.58
CA HIS A 1053 28.51 70.65 25.00
C HIS A 1053 28.88 70.89 26.47
N ASP A 1054 28.49 69.98 27.37
CA ASP A 1054 28.83 70.07 28.80
C ASP A 1054 30.35 69.86 29.04
N PHE A 1055 31.06 69.21 28.11
CA PHE A 1055 32.53 69.03 28.12
C PHE A 1055 33.30 70.05 27.24
N GLU A 1056 32.62 70.99 26.56
CA GLU A 1056 33.23 71.89 25.56
C GLU A 1056 34.35 72.78 26.15
N GLY A 1057 34.28 73.12 27.44
CA GLY A 1057 35.34 73.85 28.15
C GLY A 1057 36.69 73.11 28.22
N VAL A 1058 36.70 71.79 27.99
CA VAL A 1058 37.92 70.99 27.83
C VAL A 1058 38.25 70.77 26.36
N ILE A 1059 37.26 70.47 25.53
CA ILE A 1059 37.41 70.23 24.08
C ILE A 1059 37.95 71.48 23.36
N SER A 1060 37.61 72.68 23.83
CA SER A 1060 38.02 73.95 23.20
C SER A 1060 39.48 74.35 23.45
N TYR A 1061 40.23 73.66 24.33
CA TYR A 1061 41.67 73.89 24.46
C TYR A 1061 42.43 73.49 23.19
N ASN A 1062 43.42 74.30 22.81
CA ASN A 1062 44.29 73.99 21.67
C ASN A 1062 45.22 72.80 22.03
N PRO A 1063 45.30 71.73 21.22
CA PRO A 1063 46.21 70.59 21.47
C PRO A 1063 47.67 71.03 21.66
N THR A 1064 48.13 72.03 20.90
CA THR A 1064 49.48 72.62 21.00
C THR A 1064 49.72 73.30 22.35
N PHE A 1065 48.67 73.82 22.99
CA PHE A 1065 48.74 74.39 24.32
C PHE A 1065 48.78 73.29 25.39
N LEU A 1066 47.96 72.24 25.26
CA LEU A 1066 48.01 71.09 26.17
C LEU A 1066 49.38 70.39 26.14
N LYS A 1067 49.97 70.15 24.96
CA LYS A 1067 51.34 69.58 24.85
C LYS A 1067 52.40 70.43 25.55
N LYS A 1068 52.26 71.77 25.53
CA LYS A 1068 53.14 72.66 26.29
C LYS A 1068 52.93 72.54 27.80
N LEU A 1069 51.70 72.33 28.26
CA LEU A 1069 51.39 72.12 29.68
C LEU A 1069 51.90 70.78 30.22
N VAL A 1070 51.91 69.72 29.41
CA VAL A 1070 52.57 68.44 29.78
C VAL A 1070 54.06 68.65 30.02
N THR A 1071 54.71 69.53 29.25
CA THR A 1071 56.17 69.68 29.30
C THR A 1071 56.58 70.65 30.41
N THR A 1072 56.95 70.12 31.58
CA THR A 1072 57.52 70.95 32.66
C THR A 1072 58.78 71.70 32.20
N PRO A 1073 59.19 72.81 32.86
CA PRO A 1073 60.43 73.54 32.55
C PRO A 1073 61.73 72.71 32.61
N HIS A 1074 61.67 71.47 33.08
CA HIS A 1074 62.77 70.52 33.17
C HIS A 1074 62.58 69.27 32.28
N GLY A 1075 61.65 69.31 31.32
CA GLY A 1075 61.45 68.27 30.30
C GLY A 1075 60.74 66.99 30.76
N ARG A 1076 60.23 66.94 31.99
CA ARG A 1076 59.40 65.83 32.49
C ARG A 1076 57.92 66.05 32.16
N PRO A 1077 57.15 64.98 31.89
CA PRO A 1077 55.72 65.08 31.68
C PRO A 1077 54.98 65.43 32.97
N ALA A 1078 53.83 66.09 32.84
CA ALA A 1078 52.93 66.45 33.93
C ALA A 1078 51.48 66.09 33.58
N ALA A 1079 50.74 65.58 34.56
CA ALA A 1079 49.30 65.39 34.47
C ALA A 1079 48.57 66.73 34.31
N ILE A 1080 47.58 66.78 33.42
CA ILE A 1080 46.78 67.99 33.18
C ILE A 1080 45.44 67.87 33.91
N ASN A 1081 45.29 68.61 35.01
CA ASN A 1081 44.01 68.74 35.70
C ASN A 1081 43.12 69.78 34.99
N LEU A 1082 42.22 69.30 34.13
CA LEU A 1082 41.27 70.15 33.39
C LEU A 1082 39.89 70.14 34.08
N THR A 1083 39.51 71.27 34.68
CA THR A 1083 38.22 71.48 35.38
C THR A 1083 37.40 72.64 34.80
N ALA A 1084 37.68 73.05 33.55
CA ALA A 1084 37.05 74.19 32.90
C ALA A 1084 35.69 73.89 32.22
N GLY A 1085 35.19 72.66 32.29
CA GLY A 1085 33.88 72.23 31.76
C GLY A 1085 32.80 72.10 32.84
N ARG A 1086 31.56 71.81 32.43
CA ARG A 1086 30.46 71.45 33.35
C ARG A 1086 30.51 69.98 33.77
N ALA A 1087 31.16 69.13 32.98
CA ALA A 1087 31.47 67.74 33.28
C ALA A 1087 32.99 67.56 33.43
N THR A 1088 33.42 66.67 34.33
CA THR A 1088 34.83 66.21 34.36
C THR A 1088 35.09 65.19 33.24
N PRO A 1089 36.36 64.90 32.87
CA PRO A 1089 36.69 63.83 31.93
C PRO A 1089 36.18 62.44 32.37
N ASN A 1090 35.99 62.21 33.68
CA ASN A 1090 35.37 60.99 34.19
C ASN A 1090 33.86 60.96 33.89
N ASP A 1091 33.13 62.02 34.26
CA ASP A 1091 31.69 62.12 34.01
C ASP A 1091 31.37 62.06 32.51
N PHE A 1092 32.21 62.69 31.68
CA PHE A 1092 32.11 62.64 30.22
C PHE A 1092 32.33 61.22 29.69
N LYS A 1093 33.35 60.50 30.17
CA LYS A 1093 33.58 59.10 29.80
C LYS A 1093 32.41 58.21 30.19
N ASP A 1094 31.91 58.30 31.41
CA ASP A 1094 30.83 57.43 31.89
C ASP A 1094 29.49 57.73 31.16
N THR A 1095 29.20 59.01 30.88
CA THR A 1095 28.05 59.42 30.06
C THR A 1095 28.15 58.87 28.64
N VAL A 1096 29.29 59.01 27.96
CA VAL A 1096 29.49 58.51 26.60
C VAL A 1096 29.51 56.97 26.57
N LYS A 1097 29.94 56.31 27.66
CA LYS A 1097 29.90 54.86 27.82
C LYS A 1097 28.47 54.32 27.90
N ASP A 1098 27.58 54.97 28.65
CA ASP A 1098 26.15 54.60 28.68
C ASP A 1098 25.51 54.72 27.30
N ILE A 1099 25.73 55.84 26.62
CA ILE A 1099 25.26 56.08 25.24
C ILE A 1099 25.79 54.99 24.29
N TYR A 1100 27.06 54.59 24.42
CA TYR A 1100 27.67 53.53 23.60
C TYR A 1100 27.06 52.14 23.87
N LEU A 1101 26.84 51.77 25.12
CA LEU A 1101 26.20 50.50 25.48
C LEU A 1101 24.74 50.46 24.97
N ARG A 1102 23.99 51.54 25.15
CA ARG A 1102 22.63 51.67 24.63
C ARG A 1102 22.56 51.63 23.10
N ALA A 1103 23.56 52.20 22.42
CA ALA A 1103 23.67 52.11 20.96
C ALA A 1103 23.91 50.67 20.48
N ILE A 1104 24.78 49.89 21.15
CA ILE A 1104 25.02 48.47 20.80
C ILE A 1104 23.77 47.60 21.04
N HIS A 1105 22.99 47.89 22.07
CA HIS A 1105 21.79 47.13 22.41
C HIS A 1105 20.54 47.52 21.62
N LEU A 1106 20.55 48.65 20.90
CA LEU A 1106 19.48 49.07 20.01
C LEU A 1106 19.46 48.17 18.76
N LYS A 1107 18.42 47.35 18.59
CA LYS A 1107 18.28 46.48 17.41
C LYS A 1107 17.84 47.30 16.18
N PRO A 1108 18.63 47.36 15.09
CA PRO A 1108 18.21 48.04 13.87
C PRO A 1108 17.28 47.16 13.01
N PRO A 1109 16.33 47.76 12.27
CA PRO A 1109 15.64 47.10 11.16
C PRO A 1109 16.63 46.57 10.12
N LYS A 1110 16.25 45.52 9.39
CA LYS A 1110 17.12 44.87 8.37
C LYS A 1110 17.68 45.85 7.34
N THR A 1111 16.84 46.79 6.89
CA THR A 1111 17.16 47.86 5.94
C THR A 1111 18.19 48.87 6.46
N GLN A 1112 18.34 49.02 7.77
CA GLN A 1112 19.16 50.05 8.41
C GLN A 1112 20.42 49.52 9.11
N GLN A 1113 20.76 48.23 8.96
CA GLN A 1113 21.94 47.62 9.59
C GLN A 1113 23.24 48.34 9.25
N ALA A 1114 23.49 48.66 7.98
CA ALA A 1114 24.69 49.39 7.55
C ALA A 1114 24.73 50.84 8.08
N THR A 1115 23.58 51.49 8.22
CA THR A 1115 23.46 52.81 8.86
C THR A 1115 23.77 52.70 10.35
N HIS A 1116 23.29 51.65 11.02
CA HIS A 1116 23.50 51.39 12.44
C HIS A 1116 24.97 51.13 12.78
N GLU A 1117 25.70 50.38 11.95
CA GLU A 1117 27.15 50.20 12.11
C GLU A 1117 27.88 51.56 12.13
N GLN A 1118 27.46 52.51 11.30
CA GLN A 1118 28.01 53.87 11.28
C GLN A 1118 27.62 54.70 12.52
N VAL A 1119 26.40 54.52 13.04
CA VAL A 1119 25.96 55.10 14.33
C VAL A 1119 26.85 54.60 15.48
N VAL A 1120 27.00 53.29 15.61
CA VAL A 1120 27.82 52.66 16.66
C VAL A 1120 29.29 53.07 16.51
N LEU A 1121 29.82 53.16 15.28
CA LEU A 1121 31.18 53.62 15.02
C LEU A 1121 31.40 55.08 15.42
N ALA A 1122 30.46 55.99 15.11
CA ALA A 1122 30.55 57.40 15.51
C ALA A 1122 30.59 57.55 17.05
N ILE A 1123 29.74 56.82 17.75
CA ILE A 1123 29.70 56.81 19.22
C ILE A 1123 30.95 56.13 19.80
N LYS A 1124 31.49 55.08 19.15
CA LYS A 1124 32.77 54.45 19.52
C LYS A 1124 33.96 55.40 19.42
N TYR A 1125 34.01 56.25 18.39
CA TYR A 1125 35.03 57.29 18.29
C TYR A 1125 34.91 58.31 19.42
N ALA A 1126 33.68 58.72 19.79
CA ALA A 1126 33.45 59.60 20.94
C ALA A 1126 33.89 58.94 22.25
N TYR A 1127 33.58 57.65 22.46
CA TYR A 1127 34.00 56.91 23.64
C TYR A 1127 35.53 56.79 23.72
N THR A 1128 36.18 56.46 22.60
CA THR A 1128 37.65 56.39 22.50
C THR A 1128 38.31 57.75 22.77
N ALA A 1129 37.69 58.85 22.32
CA ALA A 1129 38.13 60.19 22.68
C ALA A 1129 38.02 60.43 24.18
N ALA A 1130 36.86 60.12 24.79
CA ALA A 1130 36.64 60.28 26.23
C ALA A 1130 37.62 59.48 27.09
N GLU A 1131 37.99 58.26 26.68
CA GLU A 1131 39.04 57.48 27.36
C GLU A 1131 40.41 58.17 27.32
N ASN A 1132 40.77 58.80 26.20
CA ASN A 1132 42.04 59.51 26.08
C ASN A 1132 42.02 60.89 26.79
N PHE A 1133 40.86 61.55 26.86
CA PHE A 1133 40.66 62.72 27.73
C PHE A 1133 40.77 62.36 29.22
N GLN A 1134 40.31 61.18 29.65
CA GLN A 1134 40.54 60.69 31.01
C GLN A 1134 42.03 60.44 31.30
N LYS A 1135 42.79 59.91 30.33
CA LYS A 1135 44.24 59.67 30.48
C LYS A 1135 45.06 60.95 30.66
N LEU A 1136 44.51 62.14 30.40
CA LEU A 1136 45.18 63.42 30.67
C LEU A 1136 45.59 63.58 32.16
N TYR A 1137 44.88 62.90 33.07
CA TYR A 1137 45.18 62.84 34.50
C TYR A 1137 46.39 61.97 34.88
N LEU A 1138 46.92 61.16 33.95
CA LEU A 1138 48.00 60.19 34.21
C LEU A 1138 49.19 60.38 33.26
N LEU A 1139 49.29 61.54 32.59
CA LEU A 1139 50.35 61.80 31.60
C LEU A 1139 51.75 61.87 32.21
N ASP A 1140 51.86 62.14 33.50
CA ASP A 1140 53.10 62.09 34.28
C ASP A 1140 53.68 60.66 34.41
N GLN A 1141 52.89 59.63 34.09
CA GLN A 1141 53.26 58.21 34.19
C GLN A 1141 53.69 57.58 32.84
N VAL A 1142 53.63 58.33 31.73
CA VAL A 1142 53.97 57.86 30.38
C VAL A 1142 55.08 58.71 29.75
N SER A 1143 55.64 58.32 28.59
CA SER A 1143 56.67 59.14 27.95
C SER A 1143 56.09 60.43 27.35
N ASN A 1144 56.93 61.45 27.14
CA ASN A 1144 56.50 62.69 26.46
C ASN A 1144 55.93 62.42 25.05
N GLN A 1145 56.41 61.37 24.37
CA GLN A 1145 55.88 60.99 23.05
C GLN A 1145 54.48 60.38 23.20
N ASP A 1146 54.30 59.40 24.08
CA ASP A 1146 52.99 58.77 24.34
C ASP A 1146 51.97 59.81 24.81
N ALA A 1147 52.38 60.78 25.64
CA ALA A 1147 51.52 61.85 26.13
C ALA A 1147 51.03 62.78 25.00
N TYR A 1148 51.90 63.08 24.02
CA TYR A 1148 51.51 63.84 22.83
C TYR A 1148 50.59 63.03 21.92
N GLU A 1149 50.84 61.73 21.76
CA GLU A 1149 49.99 60.82 20.97
C GLU A 1149 48.61 60.62 21.61
N ILE A 1150 48.51 60.54 22.95
CA ILE A 1150 47.24 60.52 23.68
C ILE A 1150 46.43 61.79 23.44
N ILE A 1151 47.08 62.97 23.51
CA ILE A 1151 46.42 64.26 23.22
C ILE A 1151 45.95 64.32 21.77
N ASP A 1152 46.82 64.03 20.79
CA ASP A 1152 46.43 64.08 19.38
C ASP A 1152 45.30 63.09 19.07
N THR A 1153 45.38 61.87 19.61
CA THR A 1153 44.33 60.85 19.46
C THR A 1153 43.01 61.30 20.07
N ALA A 1154 42.99 61.93 21.25
CA ALA A 1154 41.75 62.43 21.86
C ALA A 1154 41.03 63.44 20.94
N TYR A 1155 41.79 64.39 20.37
CA TYR A 1155 41.26 65.43 19.50
C TYR A 1155 40.94 64.94 18.07
N GLU A 1156 41.70 64.00 17.53
CA GLU A 1156 41.41 63.41 16.23
C GLU A 1156 40.14 62.53 16.30
N GLN A 1157 39.99 61.74 17.37
CA GLN A 1157 38.83 60.86 17.54
C GLN A 1157 37.55 61.64 17.82
N ILE A 1158 37.59 62.73 18.59
CA ILE A 1158 36.40 63.56 18.80
C ILE A 1158 36.00 64.32 17.52
N ARG A 1159 36.97 64.70 16.67
CA ARG A 1159 36.71 65.26 15.34
C ARG A 1159 36.04 64.22 14.43
N LYS A 1160 36.61 63.01 14.33
CA LYS A 1160 36.02 61.89 13.57
C LYS A 1160 34.62 61.52 14.04
N ALA A 1161 34.37 61.56 15.35
CA ALA A 1161 33.05 61.35 15.92
C ALA A 1161 32.05 62.42 15.47
N ARG A 1162 32.42 63.71 15.53
CA ARG A 1162 31.57 64.83 15.07
C ARG A 1162 31.30 64.77 13.56
N GLU A 1163 32.32 64.48 12.76
CA GLU A 1163 32.22 64.34 11.29
C GLU A 1163 31.29 63.19 10.89
N LEU A 1164 31.56 61.97 11.38
CA LEU A 1164 30.75 60.79 11.03
C LEU A 1164 29.32 60.90 11.58
N ARG A 1165 29.13 61.45 12.79
CA ARG A 1165 27.78 61.70 13.34
C ARG A 1165 26.99 62.66 12.45
N ALA A 1166 27.60 63.72 11.93
CA ALA A 1166 26.92 64.67 11.04
C ALA A 1166 26.55 64.01 9.70
N GLU A 1167 27.46 63.21 9.13
CA GLU A 1167 27.19 62.44 7.92
C GLU A 1167 26.05 61.43 8.10
N VAL A 1168 26.06 60.68 9.20
CA VAL A 1168 25.01 59.72 9.53
C VAL A 1168 23.69 60.42 9.83
N GLN A 1169 23.70 61.56 10.53
CA GLN A 1169 22.48 62.34 10.75
C GLN A 1169 21.85 62.83 9.42
N LEU A 1170 22.66 63.25 8.44
CA LEU A 1170 22.14 63.60 7.10
C LEU A 1170 21.49 62.39 6.39
N LYS A 1171 21.96 61.17 6.63
CA LYS A 1171 21.35 59.92 6.11
C LYS A 1171 20.08 59.51 6.89
N LEU A 1172 19.91 60.00 8.12
CA LEU A 1172 18.76 59.75 8.99
C LEU A 1172 17.69 60.85 8.93
N ILE A 1173 17.92 61.96 8.21
CA ILE A 1173 16.88 62.95 7.95
C ILE A 1173 15.85 62.35 7.00
N ASP A 1174 14.70 61.97 7.56
CA ASP A 1174 13.49 61.71 6.80
C ASP A 1174 13.17 62.94 5.91
N PRO A 1175 12.99 62.77 4.59
CA PRO A 1175 12.50 63.83 3.69
C PRO A 1175 11.18 64.49 4.14
N GLN A 1176 10.44 63.91 5.09
CA GLN A 1176 9.20 64.43 5.68
C GLN A 1176 9.29 64.76 7.19
N ALA A 1177 10.49 65.03 7.72
CA ALA A 1177 10.73 65.28 9.15
C ALA A 1177 9.67 66.19 9.84
N ARG A 1178 9.03 65.64 10.89
CA ARG A 1178 8.03 66.34 11.74
C ARG A 1178 8.47 66.44 13.21
N THR A 1179 7.72 67.23 13.97
CA THR A 1179 8.21 67.98 15.15
C THR A 1179 7.91 67.37 16.53
N LYS A 1180 7.68 66.05 16.65
CA LYS A 1180 7.43 65.38 17.94
C LYS A 1180 8.12 64.02 18.01
N VAL A 1181 8.85 63.78 19.11
CA VAL A 1181 9.56 62.53 19.44
C VAL A 1181 8.64 61.62 20.25
N VAL A 1182 8.62 60.32 19.96
CA VAL A 1182 7.89 59.30 20.74
C VAL A 1182 8.85 58.29 21.35
N ARG A 1183 8.65 57.93 22.62
CA ARG A 1183 9.34 56.79 23.26
C ARG A 1183 8.38 55.60 23.34
N ALA A 1184 8.67 54.54 22.59
CA ALA A 1184 7.87 53.31 22.59
C ALA A 1184 8.48 52.26 23.54
N GLU A 1185 7.86 52.03 24.69
CA GLU A 1185 8.25 50.96 25.64
C GLU A 1185 7.77 49.55 25.21
N LYS A 1186 7.05 49.43 24.07
CA LYS A 1186 6.29 48.24 23.68
C LYS A 1186 6.40 47.82 22.20
N ILE A 1187 7.58 47.96 21.58
CA ILE A 1187 7.91 47.18 20.38
C ILE A 1187 8.92 46.10 20.77
N VAL A 1188 8.43 45.11 21.52
CA VAL A 1188 9.11 43.83 21.69
C VAL A 1188 8.73 42.97 20.49
N ASN A 1189 9.72 42.55 19.70
CA ASN A 1189 9.50 41.71 18.52
C ASN A 1189 8.61 40.49 18.84
N PHE A 1190 7.63 40.26 17.98
CA PHE A 1190 7.15 38.90 17.69
C PHE A 1190 8.14 38.20 16.75
#